data_AF-A0A1F5UT31-F1
#
_entry.id   AF-A0A1F5UT31-F1
#
_cell.length_a   1.000
_cell.length_b   1.000
_cell.length_c   1.000
_cell.angle_alpha   90.00
_cell.angle_beta   90.00
_cell.angle_gamma   90.00
#
_symmetry.space_group_name_H-M   'P 1'
#
loop_
_entity.id
_entity.type
_entity.pdbx_description
1 polymer ?
#
loop_
_entity_poly.entity_id
_entity_poly.type
_entity_poly.pdbx_seq_one_letter_code
_entity_poly.pdbx_strand_id
1 'polypeptide(L)'
;MRKLFGVLAAVFFLFSQVSYAKYKDTKPSKDLPAGAVAVTCAGSYGKAGTTYVLMNDIASPTTTVFLGKDVTLDLNGHTISFADGKYIHVPNYSFEEGMKDWDTSKAPNAKAISSKMWPMCGQKVCEIKAGEEIVSKYIVLPVAERSYYAMCAAADNEMKYSIYVEDEKGKSLNCEFKGGRKEHIGCPIENIGPKKGGGIVFAHLCYLPAGKYRIRIKAVTDCVIDEVDIRPCFDAGIAVVSGISPWATYSDMLSYYACDFFDYCKKNTMITVETVPVVKGSGEITIKNGVVKSAFDGIRWWAIHSNAKEVTIKLENVKVVTGGINTNALFASKASVKNCRFEVDTPYIINRHNTSEMSACVENLIEASDNEFIGGQGNLSFNGDGSIVRDNLFVNRQTVTNHYSVNPGGKNHKIYNNTFDAQIGSGIYLGASQNIEVYNNSFKVSTAPPNTEYINTYYSTNAIRLSDYEAAAGAKNGCINNKIYKNKFHIYAKNYPDYPRYRAQAYAFFISVGGGTNYIYDNEIVVENKDPEAPDAAFAFFIGGSTNGGEIYNNKVTSNTTVAWISNRYGDAKNTKFYNNTFIKSKNTLPKYKVFLMGNYWGPPANDIEFYSNKYEGWADSDIYKHDGTGSNWSVGWTLTVKISDKDGKPVENAEVVITDKDGADAVKDKTDAAGVLKARLPEYKILLTGDKNKAEEQKTKCSSYNVRVGKNIKSVVLDKDIELKIKQ
;
A
#
# COMPACT_ATOMS: atom_id res chain seq x y z
N MET A 1 20.21 -50.65 -10.09
CA MET A 1 20.21 -49.65 -11.19
C MET A 1 18.90 -49.76 -11.94
N ARG A 2 18.19 -48.63 -12.13
CA ARG A 2 16.82 -48.48 -12.68
C ARG A 2 15.66 -48.98 -11.80
N LYS A 3 15.02 -48.01 -11.12
CA LYS A 3 13.58 -47.87 -10.80
C LYS A 3 13.41 -47.21 -9.42
N LEU A 4 13.51 -45.87 -9.35
CA LEU A 4 12.90 -45.06 -8.29
C LEU A 4 12.96 -43.56 -8.63
N PHE A 5 12.32 -43.13 -9.72
CA PHE A 5 12.09 -41.71 -10.00
C PHE A 5 10.71 -41.59 -10.63
N GLY A 6 9.71 -41.28 -9.82
CA GLY A 6 8.34 -41.24 -10.33
C GLY A 6 7.25 -40.91 -9.33
N VAL A 7 7.46 -40.03 -8.34
CA VAL A 7 6.35 -39.38 -7.59
C VAL A 7 6.73 -37.99 -7.02
N LEU A 8 7.54 -37.18 -7.71
CA LEU A 8 7.92 -35.85 -7.20
C LEU A 8 7.83 -34.73 -8.26
N ALA A 9 6.74 -34.70 -9.03
CA ALA A 9 6.55 -33.70 -10.09
C ALA A 9 5.12 -33.17 -10.26
N ALA A 10 4.23 -33.28 -9.25
CA ALA A 10 2.81 -32.93 -9.41
C ALA A 10 2.27 -31.86 -8.44
N VAL A 11 3.12 -30.95 -7.94
CA VAL A 11 2.68 -29.81 -7.09
C VAL A 11 2.97 -28.42 -7.71
N PHE A 12 3.60 -28.34 -8.89
CA PHE A 12 4.13 -27.06 -9.39
C PHE A 12 3.37 -26.37 -10.54
N PHE A 13 2.17 -26.80 -10.95
CA PHE A 13 1.45 -26.17 -12.07
C PHE A 13 -0.05 -25.95 -11.80
N LEU A 14 -0.38 -25.25 -10.71
CA LEU A 14 -1.72 -24.67 -10.50
C LEU A 14 -1.67 -23.14 -10.31
N PHE A 15 -0.80 -22.45 -11.05
CA PHE A 15 -1.09 -21.08 -11.42
C PHE A 15 -2.08 -21.12 -12.58
N SER A 16 -3.35 -21.35 -12.23
CA SER A 16 -4.51 -21.12 -13.10
C SER A 16 -4.31 -19.81 -13.84
N GLN A 17 -4.44 -19.85 -15.19
CA GLN A 17 -4.26 -18.73 -16.12
C GLN A 17 -4.39 -17.38 -15.42
N VAL A 18 -3.24 -16.81 -15.05
CA VAL A 18 -3.18 -15.46 -14.53
C VAL A 18 -3.82 -14.60 -15.61
N SER A 19 -4.87 -13.83 -15.26
CA SER A 19 -5.41 -12.81 -16.15
C SER A 19 -4.26 -11.85 -16.43
N TYR A 20 -3.58 -12.06 -17.55
CA TYR A 20 -2.44 -11.25 -17.95
C TYR A 20 -3.01 -9.89 -18.34
N ALA A 21 -2.38 -8.84 -17.83
CA ALA A 21 -2.66 -7.50 -18.28
C ALA A 21 -2.64 -7.42 -19.81
N LYS A 22 -3.49 -6.55 -20.36
CA LYS A 22 -3.80 -6.53 -21.80
C LYS A 22 -3.17 -5.37 -22.54
N TYR A 23 -2.23 -4.66 -21.92
CA TYR A 23 -1.42 -3.68 -22.62
C TYR A 23 -0.77 -4.29 -23.86
N LYS A 24 -0.82 -3.57 -24.98
CA LYS A 24 -0.19 -3.95 -26.24
C LYS A 24 0.55 -2.76 -26.83
N ASP A 25 1.81 -2.97 -27.16
CA ASP A 25 2.56 -1.99 -27.95
C ASP A 25 1.79 -1.66 -29.23
N THR A 26 1.60 -0.37 -29.47
CA THR A 26 0.97 0.12 -30.70
C THR A 26 2.08 0.47 -31.70
N LYS A 27 1.97 -0.01 -32.93
CA LYS A 27 2.90 0.38 -34.00
C LYS A 27 2.47 1.73 -34.59
N PRO A 28 3.41 2.63 -34.89
CA PRO A 28 3.10 3.87 -35.58
C PRO A 28 2.35 3.69 -36.90
N SER A 29 1.25 4.44 -37.08
CA SER A 29 0.59 4.60 -38.38
C SER A 29 1.05 5.88 -39.05
N LYS A 30 1.24 5.84 -40.38
CA LYS A 30 1.49 7.04 -41.19
C LYS A 30 0.22 7.77 -41.61
N ASP A 31 -0.93 7.11 -41.47
CA ASP A 31 -2.21 7.64 -41.94
C ASP A 31 -2.85 8.50 -40.86
N LEU A 32 -3.18 9.74 -41.23
CA LEU A 32 -4.01 10.61 -40.40
C LEU A 32 -5.49 10.30 -40.67
N PRO A 33 -6.27 9.85 -39.67
CA PRO A 33 -7.70 9.62 -39.85
C PRO A 33 -8.44 10.86 -40.36
N ALA A 34 -9.47 10.66 -41.16
CA ALA A 34 -10.28 11.76 -41.68
C ALA A 34 -10.87 12.61 -40.53
N GLY A 35 -10.69 13.93 -40.59
CA GLY A 35 -11.16 14.87 -39.56
C GLY A 35 -10.27 14.99 -38.33
N ALA A 36 -9.21 14.19 -38.20
CA ALA A 36 -8.22 14.33 -37.14
C ALA A 36 -7.23 15.47 -37.44
N VAL A 37 -6.59 15.98 -36.39
CA VAL A 37 -5.54 17.02 -36.47
C VAL A 37 -4.20 16.39 -36.12
N ALA A 38 -3.23 16.53 -37.03
CA ALA A 38 -1.87 16.07 -36.80
C ALA A 38 -1.19 16.86 -35.66
N VAL A 39 -0.50 16.13 -34.79
CA VAL A 39 0.38 16.65 -33.75
C VAL A 39 1.80 16.29 -34.14
N THR A 40 2.66 17.30 -34.31
CA THR A 40 4.06 17.10 -34.73
C THR A 40 5.09 17.76 -33.83
N CYS A 41 4.65 18.51 -32.82
CA CYS A 41 5.49 19.20 -31.86
C CYS A 41 4.82 19.31 -30.48
N ALA A 42 5.60 19.70 -29.47
CA ALA A 42 5.06 20.09 -28.17
C ALA A 42 4.12 21.30 -28.29
N GLY A 43 3.11 21.40 -27.42
CA GLY A 43 2.19 22.53 -27.44
C GLY A 43 0.83 22.29 -26.80
N SER A 44 -0.09 23.22 -27.07
CA SER A 44 -1.44 23.23 -26.53
C SER A 44 -2.48 22.78 -27.57
N TYR A 45 -3.24 21.75 -27.22
CA TYR A 45 -4.21 21.07 -28.08
C TYR A 45 -5.59 21.08 -27.41
N GLY A 46 -6.25 22.25 -27.50
CA GLY A 46 -7.39 22.59 -26.66
C GLY A 46 -8.76 22.67 -27.33
N LYS A 47 -8.89 22.40 -28.64
CA LYS A 47 -10.15 22.58 -29.36
C LYS A 47 -11.11 21.43 -29.02
N ALA A 48 -12.18 21.74 -28.29
CA ALA A 48 -13.21 20.77 -27.91
C ALA A 48 -13.77 19.99 -29.12
N GLY A 49 -14.05 18.70 -28.91
CA GLY A 49 -14.53 17.76 -29.92
C GLY A 49 -13.46 17.29 -30.92
N THR A 50 -12.20 17.68 -30.76
CA THR A 50 -11.13 17.37 -31.72
C THR A 50 -10.41 16.07 -31.35
N THR A 51 -10.13 15.25 -32.35
CA THR A 51 -9.16 14.15 -32.26
C THR A 51 -7.80 14.63 -32.76
N TYR A 52 -6.84 14.65 -31.86
CA TYR A 52 -5.43 14.93 -32.11
C TYR A 52 -4.67 13.61 -32.26
N VAL A 53 -3.84 13.51 -33.29
CA VAL A 53 -3.10 12.28 -33.61
C VAL A 53 -1.63 12.61 -33.75
N LEU A 54 -0.80 11.97 -32.93
CA LEU A 54 0.65 12.13 -32.98
C LEU A 54 1.21 11.48 -34.26
N MET A 55 2.04 12.20 -35.00
CA MET A 55 2.59 11.72 -36.29
C MET A 55 4.10 11.44 -36.25
N ASN A 56 4.74 11.76 -35.12
CA ASN A 56 6.15 11.51 -34.83
C ASN A 56 6.37 11.58 -33.32
N ASP A 57 7.48 11.03 -32.84
CA ASP A 57 7.88 11.26 -31.45
C ASP A 57 8.15 12.75 -31.23
N ILE A 58 7.68 13.27 -30.10
CA ILE A 58 7.88 14.67 -29.69
C ILE A 58 8.51 14.73 -28.31
N ALA A 59 9.28 15.78 -28.07
CA ALA A 59 9.94 16.02 -26.81
C ALA A 59 9.87 17.49 -26.41
N SER A 60 9.92 17.76 -25.11
CA SER A 60 10.05 19.10 -24.54
C SER A 60 11.02 19.09 -23.37
N PRO A 61 11.83 20.15 -23.18
CA PRO A 61 12.61 20.33 -21.97
C PRO A 61 11.76 20.44 -20.68
N THR A 62 10.46 20.75 -20.81
CA THR A 62 9.52 20.89 -19.69
C THR A 62 8.25 20.08 -19.96
N THR A 63 7.07 20.55 -19.57
CA THR A 63 5.80 19.93 -19.98
C THR A 63 5.66 19.90 -21.49
N THR A 64 5.21 18.77 -22.04
CA THR A 64 5.21 18.58 -23.51
C THR A 64 3.87 18.91 -24.16
N VAL A 65 2.76 18.45 -23.57
CA VAL A 65 1.42 18.61 -24.14
C VAL A 65 0.46 19.17 -23.11
N PHE A 66 -0.33 20.18 -23.50
CA PHE A 66 -1.49 20.65 -22.75
C PHE A 66 -2.78 20.31 -23.50
N LEU A 67 -3.75 19.71 -22.83
CA LEU A 67 -5.03 19.34 -23.42
C LEU A 67 -6.17 20.22 -22.90
N GLY A 68 -7.10 20.54 -23.80
CA GLY A 68 -8.38 21.14 -23.45
C GLY A 68 -9.46 20.10 -23.15
N LYS A 69 -10.68 20.56 -22.89
CA LYS A 69 -11.84 19.70 -22.59
C LYS A 69 -12.38 19.01 -23.84
N ASP A 70 -12.95 17.81 -23.70
CA ASP A 70 -13.64 17.07 -24.76
C ASP A 70 -12.74 16.74 -25.95
N VAL A 71 -11.48 16.38 -25.68
CA VAL A 71 -10.49 16.04 -26.73
C VAL A 71 -10.10 14.56 -26.66
N THR A 72 -9.69 14.02 -27.79
CA THR A 72 -8.98 12.73 -27.85
C THR A 72 -7.56 12.98 -28.31
N LEU A 73 -6.57 12.54 -27.55
CA LEU A 73 -5.17 12.44 -27.96
C LEU A 73 -4.85 10.96 -28.24
N ASP A 74 -4.74 10.63 -29.52
CA ASP A 74 -4.20 9.35 -29.96
C ASP A 74 -2.69 9.51 -30.17
N LEU A 75 -1.90 8.82 -29.35
CA LEU A 75 -0.45 8.81 -29.46
C LEU A 75 0.01 7.97 -30.67
N ASN A 76 -0.87 7.19 -31.29
CA ASN A 76 -0.64 6.53 -32.59
C ASN A 76 0.71 5.79 -32.65
N GLY A 77 1.04 5.04 -31.60
CA GLY A 77 2.28 4.28 -31.46
C GLY A 77 3.55 5.11 -31.21
N HIS A 78 3.45 6.43 -31.11
CA HIS A 78 4.56 7.35 -30.87
C HIS A 78 4.78 7.65 -29.38
N THR A 79 5.89 8.34 -29.12
CA THR A 79 6.37 8.71 -27.78
C THR A 79 6.28 10.21 -27.54
N ILE A 80 5.74 10.59 -26.37
CA ILE A 80 5.89 11.91 -25.77
C ILE A 80 6.99 11.85 -24.71
N SER A 81 8.03 12.66 -24.85
CA SER A 81 9.12 12.76 -23.86
C SER A 81 9.11 14.12 -23.16
N PHE A 82 9.07 14.14 -21.83
CA PHE A 82 9.17 15.38 -21.05
C PHE A 82 10.47 15.43 -20.25
N ALA A 83 10.81 16.62 -19.78
CA ALA A 83 12.09 16.90 -19.13
C ALA A 83 13.32 16.56 -20.01
N ASP A 84 13.20 16.72 -21.33
CA ASP A 84 14.28 16.48 -22.31
C ASP A 84 15.17 17.72 -22.50
N GLY A 85 15.59 18.32 -21.39
CA GLY A 85 16.38 19.55 -21.38
C GLY A 85 17.89 19.32 -21.46
N LYS A 86 18.34 18.07 -21.59
CA LYS A 86 19.74 17.66 -21.38
C LYS A 86 20.24 17.95 -19.96
N TYR A 87 19.38 17.67 -18.98
CA TYR A 87 19.73 17.76 -17.57
C TYR A 87 20.85 16.78 -17.22
N ILE A 88 21.63 17.14 -16.21
CA ILE A 88 22.66 16.28 -15.63
C ILE A 88 22.51 16.28 -14.12
N HIS A 89 22.83 15.16 -13.49
CA HIS A 89 22.95 15.09 -12.04
C HIS A 89 24.24 15.76 -11.56
N VAL A 90 24.25 16.20 -10.29
CA VAL A 90 25.48 16.48 -9.56
C VAL A 90 26.38 15.23 -9.60
N PRO A 91 27.66 15.33 -10.01
CA PRO A 91 28.55 14.16 -10.02
C PRO A 91 28.62 13.52 -8.63
N ASN A 92 28.46 12.19 -8.58
CA ASN A 92 28.51 11.42 -7.35
C ASN A 92 27.52 11.92 -6.26
N TYR A 93 26.30 12.29 -6.68
CA TYR A 93 25.22 12.78 -5.80
C TYR A 93 24.80 11.76 -4.73
N SER A 94 25.07 10.47 -4.94
CA SER A 94 24.77 9.36 -4.02
C SER A 94 26.00 8.78 -3.31
N PHE A 95 27.17 9.42 -3.44
CA PHE A 95 28.41 9.03 -2.74
C PHE A 95 28.94 7.61 -3.01
N GLU A 96 28.46 6.94 -4.06
CA GLU A 96 28.90 5.60 -4.47
C GLU A 96 30.41 5.55 -4.79
N GLU A 97 30.98 6.67 -5.23
CA GLU A 97 32.42 6.83 -5.49
C GLU A 97 33.19 7.47 -4.31
N GLY A 98 32.63 7.41 -3.11
CA GLY A 98 33.24 8.04 -1.93
C GLY A 98 32.96 9.54 -1.89
N MET A 99 33.96 10.34 -1.47
CA MET A 99 33.89 11.82 -1.50
C MET A 99 34.44 12.41 -2.80
N LYS A 100 34.63 11.60 -3.85
CA LYS A 100 35.07 12.09 -5.15
C LYS A 100 34.08 13.14 -5.66
N ASP A 101 34.63 14.21 -6.25
CA ASP A 101 33.89 15.35 -6.81
C ASP A 101 33.17 16.26 -5.80
N TRP A 102 33.37 16.02 -4.49
CA TRP A 102 32.92 16.90 -3.41
C TRP A 102 34.10 17.65 -2.79
N ASP A 103 33.95 18.95 -2.58
CA ASP A 103 34.87 19.74 -1.76
C ASP A 103 34.49 19.54 -0.28
N THR A 104 35.38 18.88 0.45
CA THR A 104 35.27 18.58 1.88
C THR A 104 36.25 19.39 2.72
N SER A 105 36.82 20.48 2.20
CA SER A 105 37.79 21.32 2.93
C SER A 105 37.24 21.88 4.24
N LYS A 106 35.92 22.06 4.34
CA LYS A 106 35.19 22.46 5.56
C LYS A 106 34.45 21.30 6.24
N ALA A 107 34.77 20.07 5.86
CA ALA A 107 34.21 18.85 6.43
C ALA A 107 35.30 17.76 6.52
N PRO A 108 36.35 17.96 7.33
CA PRO A 108 37.46 17.02 7.43
C PRO A 108 37.04 15.62 7.90
N ASN A 109 35.88 15.48 8.55
CA ASN A 109 35.34 14.18 8.99
C ASN A 109 34.31 13.59 8.02
N ALA A 110 33.95 14.29 6.93
CA ALA A 110 33.00 13.77 5.97
C ALA A 110 33.57 12.54 5.23
N LYS A 111 32.76 11.48 5.17
CA LYS A 111 33.17 10.21 4.59
C LYS A 111 31.96 9.43 4.08
N ALA A 112 32.18 8.69 2.99
CA ALA A 112 31.22 7.69 2.55
C ALA A 112 31.34 6.42 3.43
N ILE A 113 30.20 5.94 3.92
CA ILE A 113 30.06 4.71 4.70
C ILE A 113 29.07 3.79 4.01
N SER A 114 28.97 2.53 4.43
CA SER A 114 27.99 1.60 3.86
C SER A 114 26.56 1.97 4.26
N SER A 115 25.64 1.94 3.28
CA SER A 115 24.19 2.09 3.51
C SER A 115 23.59 0.92 4.31
N LYS A 116 24.35 -0.15 4.60
CA LYS A 116 23.89 -1.20 5.54
C LYS A 116 23.61 -0.64 6.95
N MET A 117 24.26 0.44 7.36
CA MET A 117 23.98 1.09 8.64
C MET A 117 22.74 1.98 8.60
N TRP A 118 22.35 2.43 7.40
CA TRP A 118 21.26 3.37 7.12
C TRP A 118 20.72 3.09 5.72
N PRO A 119 19.70 2.20 5.57
CA PRO A 119 19.26 1.75 4.27
C PRO A 119 18.60 2.89 3.49
N MET A 120 19.37 3.53 2.62
CA MET A 120 18.96 4.62 1.72
C MET A 120 19.18 4.16 0.26
N CYS A 121 19.37 5.08 -0.69
CA CYS A 121 19.61 4.70 -2.08
C CYS A 121 21.01 4.08 -2.20
N GLY A 122 21.16 3.11 -3.11
CA GLY A 122 22.46 2.51 -3.40
C GLY A 122 23.13 1.77 -2.23
N GLN A 123 24.46 1.72 -2.25
CA GLN A 123 25.31 0.95 -1.33
C GLN A 123 26.10 1.84 -0.37
N LYS A 124 26.18 3.15 -0.62
CA LYS A 124 26.91 4.10 0.23
C LYS A 124 26.05 5.31 0.58
N VAL A 125 26.40 5.93 1.70
CA VAL A 125 25.82 7.18 2.20
C VAL A 125 26.95 8.04 2.78
N CYS A 126 26.76 9.35 2.86
CA CYS A 126 27.75 10.27 3.45
C CYS A 126 27.44 10.54 4.93
N GLU A 127 28.40 10.28 5.81
CA GLU A 127 28.39 10.79 7.19
C GLU A 127 29.05 12.16 7.22
N ILE A 128 28.43 13.14 7.87
CA ILE A 128 28.94 14.51 8.06
C ILE A 128 28.69 14.97 9.50
N LYS A 129 29.66 15.65 10.12
CA LYS A 129 29.55 16.08 11.53
C LYS A 129 28.88 17.44 11.68
N ALA A 130 28.26 17.68 12.83
CA ALA A 130 27.66 18.97 13.14
C ALA A 130 28.65 20.13 12.90
N GLY A 131 28.20 21.15 12.16
CA GLY A 131 28.98 22.33 11.80
C GLY A 131 29.80 22.19 10.50
N GLU A 132 29.99 20.97 9.99
CA GLU A 132 30.74 20.73 8.75
C GLU A 132 29.92 21.07 7.50
N GLU A 133 30.63 21.36 6.42
CA GLU A 133 30.04 21.75 5.13
C GLU A 133 30.73 21.05 3.96
N ILE A 134 29.94 20.46 3.07
CA ILE A 134 30.40 19.92 1.79
C ILE A 134 29.83 20.72 0.62
N VAL A 135 30.60 20.81 -0.45
CA VAL A 135 30.23 21.58 -1.65
C VAL A 135 30.40 20.72 -2.89
N SER A 136 29.36 20.66 -3.71
CA SER A 136 29.39 19.93 -4.98
C SER A 136 30.17 20.67 -6.07
N LYS A 137 30.53 19.95 -7.14
CA LYS A 137 30.89 20.56 -8.42
C LYS A 137 29.72 21.32 -9.04
N TYR A 138 30.05 22.31 -9.86
CA TYR A 138 29.06 22.99 -10.70
C TYR A 138 28.45 22.03 -11.72
N ILE A 139 27.13 22.10 -11.86
CA ILE A 139 26.37 21.53 -12.97
C ILE A 139 25.74 22.65 -13.80
N VAL A 140 25.36 22.34 -15.04
CA VAL A 140 24.61 23.27 -15.89
C VAL A 140 23.12 23.00 -15.74
N LEU A 141 22.36 24.02 -15.37
CA LEU A 141 20.90 24.03 -15.46
C LEU A 141 20.52 24.61 -16.84
N PRO A 142 20.03 23.79 -17.77
CA PRO A 142 19.96 24.16 -19.19
C PRO A 142 18.76 25.04 -19.57
N VAL A 143 17.77 25.18 -18.69
CA VAL A 143 16.49 25.83 -19.00
C VAL A 143 16.24 26.94 -18.00
N ALA A 144 16.10 28.16 -18.52
CA ALA A 144 15.83 29.33 -17.70
C ALA A 144 14.37 29.34 -17.20
N GLU A 145 14.15 30.09 -16.12
CA GLU A 145 12.84 30.48 -15.58
C GLU A 145 11.89 29.32 -15.22
N ARG A 146 12.40 28.10 -15.08
CA ARG A 146 11.66 26.93 -14.59
C ARG A 146 12.00 26.59 -13.15
N SER A 147 11.27 25.65 -12.58
CA SER A 147 11.51 25.14 -11.24
C SER A 147 12.55 24.03 -11.23
N TYR A 148 13.42 24.11 -10.23
CA TYR A 148 14.33 23.05 -9.82
C TYR A 148 14.26 22.87 -8.30
N TYR A 149 14.57 21.67 -7.82
CA TYR A 149 14.81 21.42 -6.40
C TYR A 149 16.27 21.07 -6.18
N ALA A 150 16.94 21.85 -5.34
CA ALA A 150 18.18 21.44 -4.71
C ALA A 150 17.85 20.61 -3.48
N MET A 151 18.23 19.34 -3.46
CA MET A 151 17.72 18.37 -2.52
C MET A 151 18.83 17.61 -1.79
N CYS A 152 18.47 17.04 -0.64
CA CYS A 152 19.33 16.18 0.16
C CYS A 152 18.42 15.18 0.89
N ALA A 153 18.73 13.89 0.79
CA ALA A 153 18.08 12.88 1.63
C ALA A 153 18.79 12.79 2.97
N ALA A 154 18.04 12.50 4.03
CA ALA A 154 18.61 12.15 5.33
C ALA A 154 17.94 10.90 5.91
N ALA A 155 18.74 10.15 6.67
CA ALA A 155 18.34 8.87 7.23
C ALA A 155 17.33 9.00 8.38
N ASP A 156 17.33 10.11 9.11
CA ASP A 156 16.48 10.34 10.28
C ASP A 156 15.94 11.78 10.33
N ASN A 157 14.78 11.98 10.96
CA ASN A 157 14.16 13.30 11.14
C ASN A 157 14.87 14.19 12.18
N GLU A 158 15.71 13.63 13.04
CA GLU A 158 16.54 14.39 13.98
C GLU A 158 17.79 14.97 13.31
N MET A 159 18.17 14.46 12.13
CA MET A 159 19.30 14.96 11.34
C MET A 159 18.92 16.27 10.66
N LYS A 160 19.49 17.38 11.15
CA LYS A 160 19.21 18.72 10.64
C LYS A 160 20.39 19.27 9.86
N TYR A 161 20.09 19.91 8.74
CA TYR A 161 21.07 20.56 7.89
C TYR A 161 20.44 21.77 7.18
N SER A 162 21.29 22.52 6.50
CA SER A 162 20.91 23.63 5.63
C SER A 162 21.34 23.34 4.19
N ILE A 163 20.49 23.70 3.23
CA ILE A 163 20.74 23.62 1.80
C ILE A 163 20.91 25.04 1.25
N TYR A 164 22.08 25.30 0.67
CA TYR A 164 22.37 26.52 -0.08
C TYR A 164 22.70 26.17 -1.54
N VAL A 165 22.45 27.11 -2.44
CA VAL A 165 22.85 27.01 -3.85
C VAL A 165 23.61 28.26 -4.23
N GLU A 166 24.67 28.09 -5.02
CA GLU A 166 25.47 29.18 -5.55
C GLU A 166 25.42 29.21 -7.07
N ASP A 167 25.46 30.42 -7.64
CA ASP A 167 25.70 30.62 -9.07
C ASP A 167 27.19 30.45 -9.44
N GLU A 168 27.51 30.55 -10.73
CA GLU A 168 28.87 30.40 -11.25
C GLU A 168 29.91 31.38 -10.66
N LYS A 169 29.45 32.48 -10.05
CA LYS A 169 30.30 33.48 -9.39
C LYS A 169 30.49 33.18 -7.90
N GLY A 170 29.94 32.07 -7.41
CA GLY A 170 29.94 31.70 -5.99
C GLY A 170 28.96 32.51 -5.15
N LYS A 171 28.01 33.23 -5.76
CA LYS A 171 27.01 34.02 -5.02
C LYS A 171 25.88 33.10 -4.58
N SER A 172 25.60 33.07 -3.29
CA SER A 172 24.43 32.37 -2.74
C SER A 172 23.13 32.92 -3.32
N LEU A 173 22.25 32.01 -3.71
CA LEU A 173 20.93 32.33 -4.22
C LEU A 173 19.96 32.66 -3.08
N ASN A 174 19.04 33.58 -3.37
CA ASN A 174 17.83 33.79 -2.58
C ASN A 174 16.64 33.70 -3.53
N CYS A 175 15.86 32.63 -3.41
CA CYS A 175 14.69 32.35 -4.22
C CYS A 175 13.44 32.47 -3.37
N GLU A 176 12.50 33.29 -3.82
CA GLU A 176 11.24 33.55 -3.13
C GLU A 176 10.08 33.58 -4.12
N PHE A 177 8.94 33.06 -3.70
CA PHE A 177 7.68 33.22 -4.41
C PHE A 177 6.78 34.17 -3.62
N LYS A 178 6.35 35.26 -4.28
CA LYS A 178 5.52 36.33 -3.67
C LYS A 178 4.05 36.27 -4.05
N GLY A 179 3.61 35.22 -4.73
CA GLY A 179 2.19 35.06 -5.04
C GLY A 179 1.40 34.60 -3.81
N GLY A 180 0.17 35.10 -3.66
CA GLY A 180 -0.73 34.70 -2.57
C GLY A 180 -0.72 35.64 -1.37
N ARG A 181 -0.92 35.10 -0.16
CA ARG A 181 -1.15 35.88 1.08
C ARG A 181 0.10 36.11 1.93
N LYS A 182 1.18 35.36 1.69
CA LYS A 182 2.45 35.44 2.43
C LYS A 182 3.60 35.15 1.48
N GLU A 183 4.81 35.51 1.90
CA GLU A 183 6.03 35.13 1.17
C GLU A 183 6.35 33.65 1.43
N HIS A 184 6.78 32.97 0.36
CA HIS A 184 7.17 31.57 0.38
C HIS A 184 8.66 31.48 0.05
N ILE A 185 9.48 31.24 1.07
CA ILE A 185 10.94 31.16 0.94
C ILE A 185 11.31 29.80 0.32
N GLY A 186 11.90 29.83 -0.86
CA GLY A 186 12.31 28.64 -1.60
C GLY A 186 13.75 28.22 -1.31
N CYS A 187 14.70 29.16 -1.39
CA CYS A 187 16.13 28.94 -1.16
C CYS A 187 16.75 30.19 -0.50
N PRO A 188 17.61 30.05 0.53
CA PRO A 188 18.07 28.80 1.16
C PRO A 188 16.98 28.14 2.02
N ILE A 189 17.25 26.90 2.44
CA ILE A 189 16.50 26.20 3.48
C ILE A 189 17.46 25.90 4.61
N GLU A 190 17.12 26.27 5.85
CA GLU A 190 18.07 26.25 6.96
C GLU A 190 17.55 25.49 8.17
N ASN A 191 18.46 24.77 8.84
CA ASN A 191 18.23 24.10 10.13
C ASN A 191 16.96 23.24 10.17
N ILE A 192 16.81 22.36 9.19
CA ILE A 192 15.63 21.51 9.07
C ILE A 192 16.03 20.06 8.79
N GLY A 193 15.16 19.12 9.18
CA GLY A 193 15.26 17.71 8.87
C GLY A 193 14.02 17.21 8.11
N PRO A 194 14.05 15.96 7.62
CA PRO A 194 12.89 15.35 6.99
C PRO A 194 11.75 15.11 7.99
N LYS A 195 10.55 14.76 7.49
CA LYS A 195 9.48 14.22 8.35
C LYS A 195 9.89 12.83 8.87
N LYS A 196 9.15 12.26 9.83
CA LYS A 196 9.51 11.00 10.54
C LYS A 196 10.04 9.90 9.63
N GLY A 197 11.10 9.21 10.08
CA GLY A 197 11.63 7.99 9.45
C GLY A 197 12.57 8.25 8.27
N GLY A 198 13.17 9.45 8.20
CA GLY A 198 13.98 9.89 7.07
C GLY A 198 13.13 10.43 5.92
N GLY A 199 13.81 10.98 4.90
CA GLY A 199 13.16 11.57 3.73
C GLY A 199 14.06 12.58 3.04
N ILE A 200 13.48 13.38 2.14
CA ILE A 200 14.22 14.41 1.39
C ILE A 200 13.77 15.80 1.82
N VAL A 201 14.74 16.64 2.19
CA VAL A 201 14.57 18.09 2.30
C VAL A 201 15.01 18.70 0.98
N PHE A 202 14.31 19.75 0.53
CA PHE A 202 14.67 20.46 -0.68
C PHE A 202 14.53 21.96 -0.52
N ALA A 203 15.38 22.72 -1.22
CA ALA A 203 15.24 24.13 -1.51
C ALA A 203 14.65 24.32 -2.92
N HIS A 204 13.59 25.13 -3.03
CA HIS A 204 12.97 25.44 -4.30
C HIS A 204 13.72 26.58 -4.99
N LEU A 205 14.22 26.29 -6.18
CA LEU A 205 14.89 27.23 -7.07
C LEU A 205 13.90 27.65 -8.16
N CYS A 206 13.57 28.93 -8.23
CA CYS A 206 12.61 29.47 -9.19
C CYS A 206 13.14 30.76 -9.81
N TYR A 207 12.68 31.07 -11.03
CA TYR A 207 13.01 32.30 -11.76
C TYR A 207 14.51 32.52 -11.99
N LEU A 208 15.29 31.45 -12.07
CA LEU A 208 16.73 31.51 -12.34
C LEU A 208 17.02 31.53 -13.84
N PRO A 209 18.06 32.22 -14.31
CA PRO A 209 18.54 32.04 -15.68
C PRO A 209 19.11 30.62 -15.88
N ALA A 210 19.23 30.18 -17.13
CA ALA A 210 20.07 29.02 -17.44
C ALA A 210 21.53 29.36 -17.10
N GLY A 211 22.28 28.41 -16.55
CA GLY A 211 23.64 28.70 -16.09
C GLY A 211 24.25 27.58 -15.26
N LYS A 212 25.41 27.86 -14.67
CA LYS A 212 26.10 26.94 -13.78
C LYS A 212 25.71 27.18 -12.33
N TYR A 213 25.40 26.10 -11.63
CA TYR A 213 24.98 26.13 -10.23
C TYR A 213 25.61 24.97 -9.47
N ARG A 214 25.81 25.15 -8.17
CA ARG A 214 26.26 24.09 -7.26
C ARG A 214 25.50 24.13 -5.95
N ILE A 215 25.28 22.96 -5.37
CA ILE A 215 24.66 22.77 -4.05
C ILE A 215 25.74 22.72 -2.95
N ARG A 216 25.43 23.32 -1.81
CA ARG A 216 26.19 23.27 -0.55
C ARG A 216 25.30 22.73 0.55
N ILE A 217 25.81 21.75 1.30
CA ILE A 217 25.12 21.19 2.45
C ILE A 217 25.92 21.50 3.70
N LYS A 218 25.27 22.14 4.68
CA LYS A 218 25.86 22.40 6.00
C LYS A 218 25.11 21.62 7.06
N ALA A 219 25.81 20.71 7.74
CA ALA A 219 25.26 19.93 8.83
C ALA A 219 25.05 20.81 10.07
N VAL A 220 23.87 20.76 10.66
CA VAL A 220 23.56 21.43 11.94
C VAL A 220 23.70 20.44 13.09
N THR A 221 23.29 19.19 12.87
CA THR A 221 23.61 18.04 13.73
C THR A 221 24.52 17.08 12.98
N ASP A 222 25.01 16.04 13.63
CA ASP A 222 25.56 14.89 12.90
C ASP A 222 24.49 14.35 11.95
N CYS A 223 24.85 14.13 10.69
CA CYS A 223 23.92 13.69 9.65
C CYS A 223 24.50 12.50 8.89
N VAL A 224 23.59 11.64 8.43
CA VAL A 224 23.82 10.66 7.38
C VAL A 224 22.93 11.04 6.21
N ILE A 225 23.56 11.41 5.10
CA ILE A 225 22.91 12.00 3.93
C ILE A 225 23.19 11.21 2.66
N ASP A 226 22.31 11.37 1.68
CA ASP A 226 22.35 10.73 0.37
C ASP A 226 21.58 11.59 -0.64
N GLU A 227 21.58 11.21 -1.92
CA GLU A 227 20.76 11.84 -2.98
C GLU A 227 20.89 13.38 -3.01
N VAL A 228 22.12 13.91 -2.90
CA VAL A 228 22.38 15.35 -2.84
C VAL A 228 22.56 15.93 -4.24
N ASP A 229 21.52 16.57 -4.76
CA ASP A 229 21.43 16.90 -6.18
C ASP A 229 20.63 18.18 -6.46
N ILE A 230 20.60 18.63 -7.72
CA ILE A 230 19.69 19.68 -8.22
C ILE A 230 18.93 19.14 -9.43
N ARG A 231 17.62 18.93 -9.29
CA ARG A 231 16.80 18.28 -10.33
C ARG A 231 15.64 19.15 -10.83
N PRO A 232 15.25 19.05 -12.11
CA PRO A 232 14.00 19.65 -12.60
C PRO A 232 12.79 19.06 -11.87
N CYS A 233 11.77 19.88 -11.64
CA CYS A 233 10.53 19.46 -10.97
C CYS A 233 9.26 20.03 -11.63
N PHE A 234 8.10 19.47 -11.27
CA PHE A 234 6.76 19.90 -11.67
C PHE A 234 6.38 19.80 -13.16
N ASP A 235 7.16 19.07 -13.95
CA ASP A 235 6.80 18.82 -15.35
C ASP A 235 5.65 17.82 -15.48
N ALA A 236 5.01 17.86 -16.65
CA ALA A 236 4.23 16.73 -17.11
C ALA A 236 4.47 16.30 -18.57
N GLY A 237 4.36 15.02 -18.87
CA GLY A 237 4.23 14.58 -20.26
C GLY A 237 2.99 15.20 -20.91
N ILE A 238 1.85 14.98 -20.26
CA ILE A 238 0.54 15.49 -20.66
C ILE A 238 -0.12 16.17 -19.46
N ALA A 239 -0.52 17.43 -19.63
CA ALA A 239 -1.16 18.25 -18.61
C ALA A 239 -2.61 18.63 -18.99
N VAL A 240 -3.51 18.56 -18.02
CA VAL A 240 -4.88 19.07 -18.09
C VAL A 240 -5.09 20.02 -16.92
N VAL A 241 -5.22 21.31 -17.22
CA VAL A 241 -5.14 22.38 -16.21
C VAL A 241 -6.53 23.00 -16.03
N SER A 242 -7.09 22.91 -14.83
CA SER A 242 -8.28 23.70 -14.45
C SER A 242 -7.95 24.95 -13.64
N GLY A 243 -6.77 24.96 -13.05
CA GLY A 243 -6.21 26.05 -12.25
C GLY A 243 -4.78 25.70 -11.84
N ILE A 244 -4.12 26.63 -11.15
CA ILE A 244 -2.74 26.47 -10.69
C ILE A 244 -2.70 26.57 -9.17
N SER A 245 -1.90 25.71 -8.56
CA SER A 245 -1.60 25.72 -7.13
C SER A 245 -0.08 25.89 -6.97
N PRO A 246 0.46 27.10 -6.82
CA PRO A 246 1.92 27.31 -6.90
C PRO A 246 2.65 27.08 -5.56
N TRP A 247 2.17 26.17 -4.70
CA TRP A 247 2.70 25.96 -3.35
C TRP A 247 3.88 24.98 -3.34
N ALA A 248 5.03 25.46 -3.80
CA ALA A 248 6.19 24.65 -4.18
C ALA A 248 7.30 24.56 -3.12
N THR A 249 7.22 25.26 -2.00
CA THR A 249 8.30 25.19 -0.99
C THR A 249 8.22 23.92 -0.16
N TYR A 250 9.32 23.58 0.53
CA TYR A 250 9.33 22.44 1.44
C TYR A 250 8.28 22.59 2.55
N SER A 251 8.12 23.80 3.08
CA SER A 251 7.09 24.09 4.10
C SER A 251 5.66 23.92 3.59
N ASP A 252 5.41 24.26 2.32
CA ASP A 252 4.10 24.11 1.68
C ASP A 252 3.74 22.64 1.52
N MET A 253 4.70 21.83 1.04
CA MET A 253 4.52 20.39 0.89
C MET A 253 4.26 19.72 2.24
N LEU A 254 5.00 20.08 3.30
CA LEU A 254 4.76 19.55 4.64
C LEU A 254 3.41 19.96 5.23
N SER A 255 2.85 21.07 4.75
CA SER A 255 1.52 21.57 5.10
C SER A 255 0.40 20.98 4.23
N TYR A 256 0.73 20.03 3.35
CA TYR A 256 -0.19 19.39 2.39
C TYR A 256 -0.86 20.39 1.44
N TYR A 257 -0.19 21.51 1.13
CA TYR A 257 -0.65 22.40 0.07
C TYR A 257 -0.38 21.76 -1.30
N ALA A 258 -1.39 21.82 -2.17
CA ALA A 258 -1.29 21.30 -3.53
C ALA A 258 -0.23 22.08 -4.32
N CYS A 259 0.54 21.38 -5.14
CA CYS A 259 1.56 22.02 -5.98
C CYS A 259 1.40 21.56 -7.42
N ASP A 260 0.64 22.33 -8.19
CA ASP A 260 0.25 21.99 -9.54
C ASP A 260 0.69 23.12 -10.46
N PHE A 261 1.49 22.78 -11.48
CA PHE A 261 1.81 23.65 -12.62
C PHE A 261 2.48 24.99 -12.24
N PHE A 262 3.39 25.00 -11.25
CA PHE A 262 4.08 26.22 -10.79
C PHE A 262 4.71 27.02 -11.94
N ASP A 263 5.42 26.35 -12.85
CA ASP A 263 6.13 26.98 -13.98
C ASP A 263 5.20 27.61 -15.03
N TYR A 264 3.90 27.31 -14.96
CA TYR A 264 2.87 27.85 -15.84
C TYR A 264 2.05 28.95 -15.16
N CYS A 265 2.53 29.43 -14.01
CA CYS A 265 2.01 30.61 -13.34
C CYS A 265 2.73 31.88 -13.81
N LYS A 266 1.99 32.97 -14.05
CA LYS A 266 2.60 34.29 -14.21
C LYS A 266 3.40 34.62 -12.95
N LYS A 267 4.66 35.03 -13.12
CA LYS A 267 5.64 35.26 -12.05
C LYS A 267 5.04 36.04 -10.87
N ASN A 268 5.18 35.49 -9.66
CA ASN A 268 4.66 36.06 -8.41
C ASN A 268 3.14 36.31 -8.39
N THR A 269 2.36 35.54 -9.14
CA THR A 269 0.89 35.60 -9.10
C THR A 269 0.31 34.21 -8.85
N MET A 270 -1.03 34.07 -8.92
CA MET A 270 -1.72 32.78 -8.98
C MET A 270 -2.50 32.64 -10.30
N ILE A 271 -2.04 33.33 -11.35
CA ILE A 271 -2.72 33.42 -12.65
C ILE A 271 -1.98 32.55 -13.66
N THR A 272 -2.70 31.67 -14.34
CA THR A 272 -2.17 30.85 -15.44
C THR A 272 -1.65 31.70 -16.60
N VAL A 273 -0.53 31.27 -17.21
CA VAL A 273 -0.03 31.88 -18.45
C VAL A 273 -0.99 31.61 -19.62
N GLU A 274 -1.06 32.54 -20.58
CA GLU A 274 -2.05 32.51 -21.67
C GLU A 274 -1.86 31.35 -22.65
N THR A 275 -0.66 30.77 -22.69
CA THR A 275 -0.34 29.62 -23.56
C THR A 275 -0.95 28.30 -23.06
N VAL A 276 -1.43 28.25 -21.81
CA VAL A 276 -2.00 27.04 -21.22
C VAL A 276 -3.53 27.11 -21.26
N PRO A 277 -4.21 26.15 -21.91
CA PRO A 277 -5.67 26.08 -21.90
C PRO A 277 -6.18 25.75 -20.50
N VAL A 278 -7.10 26.59 -20.00
CA VAL A 278 -7.77 26.37 -18.71
C VAL A 278 -9.12 25.69 -18.93
N VAL A 279 -9.25 24.47 -18.41
CA VAL A 279 -10.42 23.61 -18.53
C VAL A 279 -11.45 23.92 -17.44
N LYS A 280 -12.71 24.09 -17.83
CA LYS A 280 -13.84 24.36 -16.92
C LYS A 280 -15.04 23.47 -17.27
N GLY A 281 -15.80 23.11 -16.24
CA GLY A 281 -17.02 22.30 -16.40
C GLY A 281 -16.74 20.81 -16.61
N SER A 282 -17.81 20.03 -16.69
CA SER A 282 -17.74 18.60 -16.97
C SER A 282 -17.35 18.31 -18.42
N GLY A 283 -16.66 17.19 -18.60
CA GLY A 283 -16.23 16.72 -19.91
C GLY A 283 -15.42 15.44 -19.83
N GLU A 284 -14.88 15.04 -20.97
CA GLU A 284 -14.08 13.83 -21.11
C GLU A 284 -12.81 14.11 -21.92
N ILE A 285 -11.70 13.49 -21.53
CA ILE A 285 -10.47 13.51 -22.32
C ILE A 285 -9.98 12.08 -22.45
N THR A 286 -9.74 11.63 -23.68
CA THR A 286 -9.21 10.29 -23.95
C THR A 286 -7.75 10.40 -24.41
N ILE A 287 -6.86 9.66 -23.76
CA ILE A 287 -5.44 9.54 -24.13
C ILE A 287 -5.18 8.06 -24.42
N LYS A 288 -4.67 7.73 -25.60
CA LYS A 288 -4.53 6.32 -26.01
C LYS A 288 -3.34 6.00 -26.88
N ASN A 289 -3.00 4.71 -26.94
CA ASN A 289 -2.16 4.08 -27.96
C ASN A 289 -0.73 4.63 -28.11
N GLY A 290 0.08 4.67 -27.06
CA GLY A 290 1.49 5.06 -27.21
C GLY A 290 2.22 5.19 -25.89
N VAL A 291 3.34 5.92 -25.91
CA VAL A 291 4.26 6.01 -24.77
C VAL A 291 4.36 7.45 -24.26
N VAL A 292 4.32 7.64 -22.95
CA VAL A 292 4.72 8.87 -22.28
C VAL A 292 5.91 8.56 -21.39
N LYS A 293 7.05 9.23 -21.59
CA LYS A 293 8.26 8.95 -20.81
C LYS A 293 8.96 10.20 -20.27
N SER A 294 9.57 10.10 -19.09
CA SER A 294 10.57 11.08 -18.67
C SER A 294 11.87 10.85 -19.43
N ALA A 295 12.54 11.93 -19.84
CA ALA A 295 13.85 11.89 -20.48
C ALA A 295 15.02 12.03 -19.49
N PHE A 296 14.72 12.32 -18.23
CA PHE A 296 15.67 12.47 -17.13
C PHE A 296 15.03 11.89 -15.86
N ASP A 297 15.82 11.70 -14.79
CA ASP A 297 15.32 11.32 -13.46
C ASP A 297 15.16 12.58 -12.61
N GLY A 298 13.93 13.05 -12.50
CA GLY A 298 13.59 14.33 -11.87
C GLY A 298 13.18 14.19 -10.41
N ILE A 299 12.41 15.18 -9.96
CA ILE A 299 11.75 15.14 -8.66
C ILE A 299 10.36 15.75 -8.71
N ARG A 300 9.37 15.08 -8.10
CA ARG A 300 7.99 15.59 -7.96
C ARG A 300 7.39 16.07 -9.29
N TRP A 301 7.20 15.13 -10.21
CA TRP A 301 6.59 15.36 -11.52
C TRP A 301 5.68 14.20 -11.92
N TRP A 302 4.98 14.35 -13.04
CA TRP A 302 3.96 13.39 -13.47
C TRP A 302 4.03 13.10 -14.96
N ALA A 303 3.99 11.84 -15.41
CA ALA A 303 3.84 11.62 -16.85
C ALA A 303 2.49 12.17 -17.37
N ILE A 304 1.41 12.01 -16.59
CA ILE A 304 0.09 12.58 -16.87
C ILE A 304 -0.44 13.27 -15.62
N HIS A 305 -0.76 14.55 -15.71
CA HIS A 305 -1.30 15.36 -14.60
C HIS A 305 -2.60 16.05 -15.02
N SER A 306 -3.71 15.72 -14.36
CA SER A 306 -4.97 16.46 -14.43
C SER A 306 -5.46 16.90 -13.05
N ASN A 307 -5.61 18.20 -12.83
CA ASN A 307 -6.31 18.73 -11.65
C ASN A 307 -7.76 19.18 -11.97
N ALA A 308 -8.28 18.82 -13.15
CA ALA A 308 -9.62 19.17 -13.59
C ALA A 308 -10.68 18.22 -13.01
N LYS A 309 -11.23 18.59 -11.83
CA LYS A 309 -12.15 17.75 -11.02
C LYS A 309 -13.39 17.23 -11.74
N GLU A 310 -13.92 17.99 -12.67
CA GLU A 310 -15.16 17.63 -13.39
C GLU A 310 -14.90 16.89 -14.71
N VAL A 311 -13.63 16.79 -15.14
CA VAL A 311 -13.26 16.12 -16.38
C VAL A 311 -12.78 14.71 -16.10
N THR A 312 -13.35 13.76 -16.83
CA THR A 312 -12.93 12.35 -16.75
C THR A 312 -11.77 12.11 -17.71
N ILE A 313 -10.63 11.68 -17.19
CA ILE A 313 -9.50 11.20 -18.00
C ILE A 313 -9.69 9.71 -18.30
N LYS A 314 -9.78 9.35 -19.58
CA LYS A 314 -9.77 7.96 -20.05
C LYS A 314 -8.38 7.64 -20.59
N LEU A 315 -7.68 6.72 -19.93
CA LEU A 315 -6.41 6.18 -20.41
C LEU A 315 -6.66 4.80 -21.02
N GLU A 316 -6.28 4.62 -22.28
CA GLU A 316 -6.51 3.37 -23.01
C GLU A 316 -5.25 2.93 -23.75
N ASN A 317 -4.66 1.80 -23.37
CA ASN A 317 -3.49 1.25 -24.06
C ASN A 317 -2.29 2.23 -24.10
N VAL A 318 -2.00 2.88 -22.97
CA VAL A 318 -0.88 3.81 -22.79
C VAL A 318 0.20 3.16 -21.94
N LYS A 319 1.45 3.25 -22.39
CA LYS A 319 2.63 2.96 -21.58
C LYS A 319 3.20 4.25 -20.99
N VAL A 320 3.53 4.20 -19.71
CA VAL A 320 4.23 5.27 -19.00
C VAL A 320 5.55 4.74 -18.47
N VAL A 321 6.63 5.51 -18.66
CA VAL A 321 7.95 5.25 -18.08
C VAL A 321 8.43 6.51 -17.39
N THR A 322 8.59 6.49 -16.06
CA THR A 322 9.10 7.66 -15.33
C THR A 322 10.05 7.24 -14.23
N GLY A 323 11.05 8.07 -13.96
CA GLY A 323 12.05 7.84 -12.92
C GLY A 323 12.41 9.11 -12.16
N GLY A 324 12.96 8.91 -10.96
CA GLY A 324 13.42 9.99 -10.07
C GLY A 324 12.78 9.95 -8.69
N ILE A 325 12.95 11.02 -7.91
CA ILE A 325 12.40 11.08 -6.55
C ILE A 325 10.93 11.53 -6.58
N ASN A 326 10.04 10.83 -5.88
CA ASN A 326 8.62 11.22 -5.84
C ASN A 326 8.01 11.42 -7.25
N THR A 327 8.34 10.55 -8.19
CA THR A 327 7.82 10.66 -9.57
C THR A 327 6.64 9.73 -9.78
N ASN A 328 5.66 10.20 -10.53
CA ASN A 328 4.36 9.57 -10.66
C ASN A 328 4.00 9.38 -12.13
N ALA A 329 3.35 8.28 -12.44
CA ALA A 329 2.82 8.03 -13.78
C ALA A 329 1.52 8.80 -14.04
N LEU A 330 0.64 8.88 -13.05
CA LEU A 330 -0.67 9.51 -13.19
C LEU A 330 -1.05 10.26 -11.91
N PHE A 331 -1.45 11.52 -12.08
CA PHE A 331 -2.33 12.20 -11.14
C PHE A 331 -3.58 12.66 -11.90
N ALA A 332 -4.76 12.29 -11.43
CA ALA A 332 -6.02 12.73 -12.02
C ALA A 332 -7.12 12.89 -10.97
N SER A 333 -7.86 14.00 -11.02
CA SER A 333 -9.02 14.14 -10.14
C SER A 333 -10.14 13.12 -10.44
N LYS A 334 -10.30 12.69 -11.69
CA LYS A 334 -11.26 11.66 -12.09
C LYS A 334 -10.76 10.87 -13.28
N ALA A 335 -10.76 9.54 -13.20
CA ALA A 335 -10.22 8.72 -14.29
C ALA A 335 -10.85 7.32 -14.46
N SER A 336 -10.74 6.80 -15.68
CA SER A 336 -10.82 5.38 -16.01
C SER A 336 -9.53 4.97 -16.73
N VAL A 337 -8.94 3.85 -16.32
CA VAL A 337 -7.60 3.41 -16.76
C VAL A 337 -7.68 1.96 -17.23
N LYS A 338 -7.44 1.73 -18.53
CA LYS A 338 -7.62 0.42 -19.17
C LYS A 338 -6.46 0.03 -20.05
N ASN A 339 -6.02 -1.23 -19.91
CA ASN A 339 -4.98 -1.83 -20.73
C ASN A 339 -3.66 -1.01 -20.72
N CYS A 340 -3.36 -0.27 -19.65
CA CYS A 340 -2.18 0.56 -19.54
C CYS A 340 -1.01 -0.19 -18.88
N ARG A 341 0.20 0.31 -19.09
CA ARG A 341 1.41 -0.17 -18.42
C ARG A 341 2.16 0.99 -17.79
N PHE A 342 2.41 0.93 -16.49
CA PHE A 342 3.09 1.94 -15.72
C PHE A 342 4.42 1.37 -15.18
N GLU A 343 5.53 1.89 -15.66
CA GLU A 343 6.88 1.57 -15.20
C GLU A 343 7.43 2.79 -14.45
N VAL A 344 7.49 2.70 -13.13
CA VAL A 344 7.90 3.81 -12.26
C VAL A 344 9.15 3.41 -11.47
N ASP A 345 10.23 4.17 -11.63
CA ASP A 345 11.45 4.02 -10.84
C ASP A 345 11.60 5.19 -9.86
N THR A 346 10.97 5.02 -8.70
CA THR A 346 11.07 5.99 -7.60
C THR A 346 11.80 5.31 -6.42
N PRO A 347 13.13 5.45 -6.30
CA PRO A 347 13.92 4.71 -5.31
C PRO A 347 13.71 5.23 -3.88
N TYR A 348 13.29 6.48 -3.73
CA TYR A 348 13.06 7.13 -2.44
C TYR A 348 12.04 8.26 -2.54
N ILE A 349 11.67 8.83 -1.39
CA ILE A 349 10.64 9.86 -1.30
C ILE A 349 10.97 10.99 -0.31
N ILE A 350 10.31 12.11 -0.53
CA ILE A 350 10.26 13.31 0.26
C ILE A 350 9.56 13.04 1.59
N ASN A 351 8.34 12.47 1.56
CA ASN A 351 7.51 12.30 2.75
C ASN A 351 6.68 11.01 2.72
N ARG A 352 7.10 10.01 3.50
CA ARG A 352 6.40 8.72 3.60
C ARG A 352 4.99 8.74 4.17
N HIS A 353 4.57 9.84 4.79
CA HIS A 353 3.20 9.98 5.26
C HIS A 353 2.26 10.50 4.17
N ASN A 354 2.78 10.89 3.01
CA ASN A 354 1.96 11.39 1.92
C ASN A 354 1.59 10.27 0.94
N THR A 355 0.60 9.46 1.29
CA THR A 355 0.16 8.33 0.46
C THR A 355 -0.57 8.76 -0.83
N SER A 356 -0.75 10.07 -1.07
CA SER A 356 -1.22 10.61 -2.35
C SER A 356 -0.11 10.74 -3.40
N GLU A 357 1.14 10.36 -3.06
CA GLU A 357 2.30 10.41 -3.97
C GLU A 357 2.72 9.02 -4.48
N MET A 358 1.78 8.07 -4.56
CA MET A 358 1.97 6.76 -5.20
C MET A 358 2.04 6.84 -6.72
N SER A 359 2.59 5.81 -7.38
CA SER A 359 2.81 5.78 -8.83
C SER A 359 1.61 6.28 -9.66
N ALA A 360 0.39 5.86 -9.33
CA ALA A 360 -0.85 6.46 -9.86
C ALA A 360 -1.74 6.92 -8.70
N CYS A 361 -2.24 8.15 -8.77
CA CYS A 361 -3.14 8.74 -7.79
C CYS A 361 -4.39 9.28 -8.49
N VAL A 362 -5.57 8.76 -8.12
CA VAL A 362 -6.84 9.16 -8.73
C VAL A 362 -7.86 9.55 -7.67
N GLU A 363 -8.20 10.84 -7.55
CA GLU A 363 -9.12 11.30 -6.49
C GLU A 363 -10.53 10.70 -6.62
N ASN A 364 -10.98 10.38 -7.84
CA ASN A 364 -12.24 9.69 -8.10
C ASN A 364 -12.05 8.64 -9.21
N LEU A 365 -11.69 7.43 -8.81
CA LEU A 365 -11.48 6.33 -9.75
C LEU A 365 -12.82 5.71 -10.14
N ILE A 366 -13.09 5.65 -11.44
CA ILE A 366 -14.24 4.91 -11.98
C ILE A 366 -13.86 3.43 -12.08
N GLU A 367 -12.81 3.13 -12.85
CA GLU A 367 -12.35 1.78 -13.11
C GLU A 367 -10.85 1.78 -13.40
N ALA A 368 -10.12 0.82 -12.83
CA ALA A 368 -8.79 0.41 -13.29
C ALA A 368 -8.85 -1.07 -13.70
N SER A 369 -8.75 -1.37 -15.00
CA SER A 369 -8.77 -2.75 -15.49
C SER A 369 -7.72 -3.12 -16.51
N ASP A 370 -7.27 -4.38 -16.44
CA ASP A 370 -6.35 -4.98 -17.41
C ASP A 370 -4.98 -4.26 -17.51
N ASN A 371 -4.55 -3.58 -16.44
CA ASN A 371 -3.31 -2.77 -16.40
C ASN A 371 -2.13 -3.51 -15.75
N GLU A 372 -0.92 -3.00 -16.00
CA GLU A 372 0.31 -3.34 -15.29
C GLU A 372 0.83 -2.14 -14.53
N PHE A 373 1.05 -2.28 -13.22
CA PHE A 373 1.74 -1.29 -12.40
C PHE A 373 3.02 -1.89 -11.85
N ILE A 374 4.17 -1.35 -12.27
CA ILE A 374 5.49 -1.93 -12.02
C ILE A 374 6.40 -0.89 -11.38
N GLY A 375 6.92 -1.23 -10.20
CA GLY A 375 7.86 -0.40 -9.45
C GLY A 375 7.18 0.63 -8.55
N GLY A 376 7.92 1.70 -8.27
CA GLY A 376 7.51 2.83 -7.45
C GLY A 376 7.32 2.52 -5.96
N GLN A 377 6.83 3.53 -5.25
CA GLN A 377 6.55 3.50 -3.82
C GLN A 377 5.05 3.33 -3.65
N GLY A 378 4.56 2.12 -3.88
CA GLY A 378 3.13 1.85 -4.08
C GLY A 378 2.69 2.09 -5.53
N ASN A 379 1.58 1.48 -5.92
CA ASN A 379 1.16 1.44 -7.32
C ASN A 379 -0.06 2.31 -7.61
N LEU A 380 -1.16 2.16 -6.86
CA LEU A 380 -2.41 2.87 -7.12
C LEU A 380 -3.07 3.34 -5.82
N SER A 381 -3.17 4.64 -5.63
CA SER A 381 -4.06 5.25 -4.63
C SER A 381 -5.28 5.85 -5.31
N PHE A 382 -6.44 5.70 -4.68
CA PHE A 382 -7.64 6.35 -5.18
C PHE A 382 -8.64 6.67 -4.08
N ASN A 383 -9.53 7.63 -4.34
CA ASN A 383 -10.72 7.89 -3.54
C ASN A 383 -11.98 7.80 -4.44
N GLY A 384 -13.10 8.33 -3.95
CA GLY A 384 -14.43 8.18 -4.54
C GLY A 384 -15.18 7.00 -3.92
N ASP A 385 -16.42 6.76 -4.32
CA ASP A 385 -17.18 5.58 -3.89
C ASP A 385 -17.45 4.69 -5.11
N GLY A 386 -17.47 3.37 -4.92
CA GLY A 386 -17.93 2.44 -5.95
C GLY A 386 -16.91 2.11 -7.05
N SER A 387 -15.64 2.50 -6.90
CA SER A 387 -14.57 2.18 -7.85
C SER A 387 -14.38 0.67 -8.06
N ILE A 388 -14.04 0.30 -9.29
CA ILE A 388 -13.75 -1.08 -9.71
C ILE A 388 -12.26 -1.23 -10.05
N VAL A 389 -11.57 -2.15 -9.39
CA VAL A 389 -10.16 -2.48 -9.68
C VAL A 389 -10.06 -3.96 -10.00
N ARG A 390 -9.83 -4.32 -11.27
CA ARG A 390 -9.85 -5.72 -11.69
C ARG A 390 -8.85 -6.11 -12.76
N ASP A 391 -8.46 -7.38 -12.78
CA ASP A 391 -7.63 -7.94 -13.85
C ASP A 391 -6.28 -7.20 -14.04
N ASN A 392 -5.75 -6.58 -12.98
CA ASN A 392 -4.48 -5.86 -13.02
C ASN A 392 -3.32 -6.69 -12.46
N LEU A 393 -2.11 -6.37 -12.89
CA LEU A 393 -0.86 -6.79 -12.28
C LEU A 393 -0.27 -5.64 -11.45
N PHE A 394 0.05 -5.91 -10.18
CA PHE A 394 0.74 -4.99 -9.28
C PHE A 394 2.08 -5.57 -8.82
N VAL A 395 3.18 -4.87 -9.13
CA VAL A 395 4.55 -5.24 -8.77
C VAL A 395 5.19 -4.09 -7.97
N ASN A 396 4.85 -4.00 -6.68
CA ASN A 396 5.36 -2.96 -5.79
C ASN A 396 6.84 -3.17 -5.44
N ARG A 397 7.60 -2.05 -5.33
CA ARG A 397 9.02 -2.00 -4.93
C ARG A 397 9.27 -0.89 -3.89
N GLN A 398 8.35 -0.74 -2.93
CA GLN A 398 8.48 0.30 -1.91
C GLN A 398 9.77 0.12 -1.10
N THR A 399 10.50 1.20 -0.85
CA THR A 399 11.67 1.24 0.05
C THR A 399 11.31 1.92 1.38
N VAL A 400 10.16 2.58 1.45
CA VAL A 400 9.60 3.22 2.65
C VAL A 400 8.33 2.54 3.15
N THR A 401 7.88 2.93 4.34
CA THR A 401 6.64 2.41 4.94
C THR A 401 5.38 3.11 4.41
N ASN A 402 4.22 2.50 4.66
CA ASN A 402 2.86 2.97 4.33
C ASN A 402 2.44 3.00 2.84
N HIS A 403 3.31 2.59 1.92
CA HIS A 403 3.08 2.71 0.48
C HIS A 403 2.67 1.38 -0.19
N TYR A 404 1.44 0.93 0.04
CA TYR A 404 0.93 -0.35 -0.47
C TYR A 404 0.74 -0.35 -1.99
N SER A 405 0.61 -1.54 -2.58
CA SER A 405 0.28 -1.70 -4.00
C SER A 405 -1.04 -0.99 -4.32
N VAL A 406 -2.06 -1.14 -3.48
CA VAL A 406 -3.35 -0.45 -3.64
C VAL A 406 -3.82 0.18 -2.33
N ASN A 407 -4.11 1.49 -2.39
CA ASN A 407 -4.69 2.28 -1.30
C ASN A 407 -6.07 2.81 -1.72
N PRO A 408 -7.16 2.06 -1.48
CA PRO A 408 -8.52 2.55 -1.66
C PRO A 408 -8.91 3.43 -0.46
N GLY A 409 -9.26 4.69 -0.72
CA GLY A 409 -10.08 5.51 0.17
C GLY A 409 -11.51 5.58 -0.34
N GLY A 410 -12.47 5.93 0.52
CA GLY A 410 -13.90 5.89 0.20
C GLY A 410 -14.55 4.54 0.50
N LYS A 411 -15.69 4.25 -0.14
CA LYS A 411 -16.59 3.13 0.22
C LYS A 411 -17.10 2.35 -0.99
N ASN A 412 -17.61 1.15 -0.72
CA ASN A 412 -18.33 0.32 -1.70
C ASN A 412 -17.49 -0.13 -2.91
N HIS A 413 -16.17 -0.22 -2.76
CA HIS A 413 -15.27 -0.63 -3.84
C HIS A 413 -15.30 -2.13 -4.10
N LYS A 414 -14.95 -2.52 -5.32
CA LYS A 414 -14.73 -3.92 -5.70
C LYS A 414 -13.32 -4.08 -6.27
N ILE A 415 -12.52 -4.92 -5.62
CA ILE A 415 -11.13 -5.20 -5.99
C ILE A 415 -11.00 -6.71 -6.26
N TYR A 416 -10.94 -7.13 -7.53
CA TYR A 416 -11.02 -8.55 -7.85
C TYR A 416 -10.25 -9.01 -9.08
N ASN A 417 -9.92 -10.30 -9.15
CA ASN A 417 -9.13 -10.89 -10.25
C ASN A 417 -7.76 -10.23 -10.49
N ASN A 418 -7.19 -9.54 -9.50
CA ASN A 418 -5.86 -8.92 -9.64
C ASN A 418 -4.75 -9.87 -9.18
N THR A 419 -3.54 -9.64 -9.67
CA THR A 419 -2.32 -10.30 -9.22
C THR A 419 -1.42 -9.29 -8.52
N PHE A 420 -1.10 -9.55 -7.26
CA PHE A 420 -0.18 -8.78 -6.45
C PHE A 420 1.11 -9.59 -6.27
N ASP A 421 2.13 -9.30 -7.07
CA ASP A 421 3.48 -9.88 -6.93
C ASP A 421 4.43 -8.83 -6.36
N ALA A 422 4.20 -8.45 -5.11
CA ALA A 422 4.98 -7.44 -4.43
C ALA A 422 6.42 -7.93 -4.23
N GLN A 423 7.37 -7.31 -4.94
CA GLN A 423 8.79 -7.63 -4.82
C GLN A 423 9.35 -7.10 -3.51
N ILE A 424 8.99 -5.85 -3.18
CA ILE A 424 9.22 -5.24 -1.88
C ILE A 424 7.96 -4.45 -1.52
N GLY A 425 7.35 -4.78 -0.37
CA GLY A 425 6.22 -4.04 0.16
C GLY A 425 4.96 -4.84 0.38
N SER A 426 3.84 -4.12 0.42
CA SER A 426 2.53 -4.67 0.82
C SER A 426 1.51 -4.64 -0.33
N GLY A 427 0.46 -5.46 -0.22
CA GLY A 427 -0.64 -5.56 -1.18
C GLY A 427 -1.64 -4.41 -1.03
N ILE A 428 -2.70 -4.58 -0.23
CA ILE A 428 -3.79 -3.61 -0.09
C ILE A 428 -3.85 -3.03 1.33
N TYR A 429 -4.09 -1.71 1.45
CA TYR A 429 -4.42 -1.07 2.73
C TYR A 429 -5.87 -0.61 2.80
N LEU A 430 -6.67 -1.31 3.58
CA LEU A 430 -8.05 -0.97 3.90
C LEU A 430 -8.11 -0.11 5.17
N GLY A 431 -7.79 1.18 5.00
CA GLY A 431 -7.81 2.19 6.06
C GLY A 431 -9.15 2.91 6.16
N ALA A 432 -9.82 2.86 7.32
CA ALA A 432 -11.12 3.52 7.54
C ALA A 432 -12.18 3.19 6.45
N SER A 433 -12.15 1.97 5.93
CA SER A 433 -12.90 1.54 4.75
C SER A 433 -14.25 0.91 5.08
N GLN A 434 -15.24 1.11 4.22
CA GLN A 434 -16.58 0.52 4.43
C GLN A 434 -17.12 -0.18 3.19
N ASN A 435 -17.69 -1.36 3.39
CA ASN A 435 -18.35 -2.17 2.35
C ASN A 435 -17.44 -2.50 1.14
N ILE A 436 -16.13 -2.62 1.34
CA ILE A 436 -15.21 -2.99 0.27
C ILE A 436 -15.21 -4.52 0.10
N GLU A 437 -15.33 -4.98 -1.14
CA GLU A 437 -15.18 -6.38 -1.51
C GLU A 437 -13.81 -6.62 -2.17
N VAL A 438 -13.04 -7.57 -1.63
CA VAL A 438 -11.75 -8.02 -2.18
C VAL A 438 -11.83 -9.51 -2.47
N TYR A 439 -11.89 -9.91 -3.75
CA TYR A 439 -12.12 -11.33 -4.07
C TYR A 439 -11.43 -11.85 -5.33
N ASN A 440 -11.20 -13.16 -5.41
CA ASN A 440 -10.54 -13.81 -6.55
C ASN A 440 -9.16 -13.23 -6.92
N ASN A 441 -8.47 -12.56 -5.99
CA ASN A 441 -7.13 -12.05 -6.24
C ASN A 441 -6.07 -13.09 -5.88
N SER A 442 -4.86 -12.95 -6.44
CA SER A 442 -3.67 -13.69 -6.02
C SER A 442 -2.67 -12.75 -5.39
N PHE A 443 -2.15 -13.12 -4.21
CA PHE A 443 -1.14 -12.37 -3.48
C PHE A 443 0.12 -13.21 -3.30
N LYS A 444 1.26 -12.60 -3.61
CA LYS A 444 2.59 -13.10 -3.26
C LYS A 444 3.33 -11.99 -2.54
N VAL A 445 3.54 -12.18 -1.24
CA VAL A 445 4.14 -11.19 -0.34
C VAL A 445 5.21 -11.87 0.49
N SER A 446 6.33 -11.18 0.70
CA SER A 446 7.39 -11.65 1.59
C SER A 446 7.94 -10.54 2.46
N THR A 447 8.61 -10.95 3.53
CA THR A 447 9.36 -10.03 4.38
C THR A 447 10.25 -9.12 3.55
N ALA A 448 10.24 -7.82 3.83
CA ALA A 448 11.06 -6.84 3.14
C ALA A 448 12.43 -6.66 3.84
N PRO A 449 13.46 -6.18 3.11
CA PRO A 449 14.68 -5.68 3.75
C PRO A 449 14.36 -4.52 4.72
N PRO A 450 15.27 -4.21 5.65
CA PRO A 450 15.11 -3.06 6.52
C PRO A 450 15.09 -1.77 5.70
N ASN A 451 14.42 -0.76 6.24
CA ASN A 451 14.50 0.62 5.76
C ASN A 451 15.06 1.51 6.88
N THR A 452 15.26 2.80 6.57
CA THR A 452 15.73 3.82 7.52
C THR A 452 14.98 3.80 8.86
N GLU A 453 13.65 3.66 8.83
CA GLU A 453 12.81 3.71 10.03
C GLU A 453 12.90 2.45 10.90
N TYR A 454 13.06 1.27 10.29
CA TYR A 454 12.90 -0.01 10.98
C TYR A 454 14.16 -0.89 11.01
N ILE A 455 15.34 -0.36 10.72
CA ILE A 455 16.60 -1.14 10.71
C ILE A 455 16.92 -1.88 12.02
N ASN A 456 16.53 -1.34 13.17
CA ASN A 456 16.84 -1.92 14.49
C ASN A 456 15.61 -2.47 15.22
N THR A 457 14.55 -2.81 14.48
CA THR A 457 13.28 -3.23 15.06
C THR A 457 12.47 -4.12 14.11
N TYR A 458 11.17 -4.26 14.34
CA TYR A 458 10.28 -5.07 13.54
C TYR A 458 9.67 -4.29 12.38
N TYR A 459 9.69 -4.87 11.18
CA TYR A 459 9.00 -4.33 10.02
C TYR A 459 8.12 -5.39 9.37
N SER A 460 6.85 -5.06 9.15
CA SER A 460 5.87 -5.95 8.56
C SER A 460 5.48 -5.54 7.14
N THR A 461 5.40 -6.54 6.27
CA THR A 461 4.74 -6.47 4.96
C THR A 461 3.42 -7.24 5.02
N ASN A 462 2.37 -6.72 4.39
CA ASN A 462 1.03 -7.28 4.52
C ASN A 462 0.42 -7.51 3.14
N ALA A 463 -0.19 -8.66 2.89
CA ALA A 463 -1.03 -8.80 1.69
C ALA A 463 -2.26 -7.92 1.79
N ILE A 464 -2.96 -7.94 2.93
CA ILE A 464 -4.05 -7.00 3.23
C ILE A 464 -3.90 -6.50 4.67
N ARG A 465 -3.93 -5.19 4.86
CA ARG A 465 -4.03 -4.55 6.18
C ARG A 465 -5.39 -3.89 6.33
N LEU A 466 -6.10 -4.21 7.41
CA LEU A 466 -7.30 -3.52 7.85
C LEU A 466 -6.92 -2.65 9.05
N SER A 467 -7.22 -1.35 8.98
CA SER A 467 -7.02 -0.47 10.12
C SER A 467 -7.99 0.70 10.19
N ASP A 468 -8.42 1.05 11.39
CA ASP A 468 -9.15 2.29 11.66
C ASP A 468 -8.64 3.01 12.92
N TYR A 469 -7.46 2.61 13.42
CA TYR A 469 -6.86 3.12 14.65
C TYR A 469 -7.83 3.05 15.86
N GLU A 470 -8.46 1.88 16.03
CA GLU A 470 -9.39 1.58 17.13
C GLU A 470 -10.61 2.52 17.15
N ALA A 471 -11.11 2.88 15.96
CA ALA A 471 -12.33 3.66 15.86
C ALA A 471 -13.46 3.00 16.64
N ALA A 472 -14.27 3.80 17.34
CA ALA A 472 -15.42 3.28 18.08
C ALA A 472 -16.43 2.61 17.13
N ALA A 473 -17.17 1.63 17.65
CA ALA A 473 -18.20 0.93 16.88
C ALA A 473 -19.17 1.92 16.21
N GLY A 474 -19.38 1.79 14.90
CA GLY A 474 -20.27 2.66 14.10
C GLY A 474 -19.67 4.01 13.70
N ALA A 475 -18.41 4.30 14.03
CA ALA A 475 -17.78 5.57 13.67
C ALA A 475 -17.70 5.77 12.14
N LYS A 476 -17.78 7.03 11.70
CA LYS A 476 -17.70 7.40 10.27
C LYS A 476 -16.39 6.96 9.61
N ASN A 477 -15.30 6.93 10.38
CA ASN A 477 -13.97 6.45 9.98
C ASN A 477 -13.70 4.99 10.38
N GLY A 478 -14.73 4.23 10.78
CA GLY A 478 -14.58 2.82 11.10
C GLY A 478 -14.29 1.96 9.86
N CYS A 479 -13.49 0.92 10.05
CA CYS A 479 -13.26 -0.14 9.06
C CYS A 479 -14.32 -1.24 9.24
N ILE A 480 -15.37 -1.26 8.41
CA ILE A 480 -16.61 -2.01 8.68
C ILE A 480 -17.15 -2.71 7.43
N ASN A 481 -17.69 -3.92 7.62
CA ASN A 481 -18.40 -4.70 6.60
C ASN A 481 -17.60 -4.90 5.32
N ASN A 482 -16.27 -4.93 5.44
CA ASN A 482 -15.41 -5.31 4.33
C ASN A 482 -15.43 -6.83 4.20
N LYS A 483 -15.49 -7.33 2.97
CA LYS A 483 -15.60 -8.76 2.64
C LYS A 483 -14.40 -9.18 1.82
N ILE A 484 -13.61 -10.10 2.34
CA ILE A 484 -12.38 -10.55 1.70
C ILE A 484 -12.47 -12.06 1.48
N TYR A 485 -12.69 -12.49 0.24
CA TYR A 485 -13.05 -13.88 -0.04
C TYR A 485 -12.54 -14.48 -1.34
N LYS A 486 -12.39 -15.81 -1.38
CA LYS A 486 -11.94 -16.54 -2.58
C LYS A 486 -10.59 -16.05 -3.15
N ASN A 487 -9.75 -15.44 -2.31
CA ASN A 487 -8.40 -15.04 -2.71
C ASN A 487 -7.40 -16.16 -2.44
N LYS A 488 -6.30 -16.13 -3.17
CA LYS A 488 -5.15 -17.01 -2.97
C LYS A 488 -3.98 -16.21 -2.42
N PHE A 489 -3.42 -16.63 -1.30
CA PHE A 489 -2.29 -15.98 -0.65
C PHE A 489 -1.10 -16.92 -0.58
N HIS A 490 0.07 -16.41 -0.96
CA HIS A 490 1.35 -17.03 -0.69
C HIS A 490 2.22 -16.03 0.07
N ILE A 491 2.36 -16.28 1.36
CA ILE A 491 3.10 -15.44 2.30
C ILE A 491 4.35 -16.19 2.73
N TYR A 492 5.51 -15.56 2.65
CA TYR A 492 6.72 -16.22 3.10
C TYR A 492 7.74 -15.32 3.80
N ALA A 493 8.37 -15.87 4.83
CA ALA A 493 9.45 -15.21 5.55
C ALA A 493 10.80 -15.54 4.91
N LYS A 494 11.57 -14.47 4.68
CA LYS A 494 13.00 -14.45 4.38
C LYS A 494 13.74 -13.78 5.54
N ASN A 495 14.91 -14.31 5.89
CA ASN A 495 15.81 -13.76 6.90
C ASN A 495 16.80 -12.77 6.28
N TYR A 496 17.25 -11.80 7.08
CA TYR A 496 18.22 -10.76 6.74
C TYR A 496 19.38 -10.78 7.75
N PRO A 497 20.29 -11.77 7.67
CA PRO A 497 21.31 -12.03 8.71
C PRO A 497 22.32 -10.89 8.90
N ASP A 498 22.50 -10.05 7.88
CA ASP A 498 23.33 -8.84 7.95
C ASP A 498 22.80 -7.80 8.96
N TYR A 499 21.57 -7.97 9.46
CA TYR A 499 20.89 -7.05 10.36
C TYR A 499 20.44 -7.76 11.66
N PRO A 500 21.34 -8.01 12.61
CA PRO A 500 21.06 -8.87 13.76
C PRO A 500 19.96 -8.36 14.71
N ARG A 501 19.65 -7.06 14.67
CA ARG A 501 18.57 -6.42 15.45
C ARG A 501 17.26 -6.25 14.67
N TYR A 502 17.28 -6.48 13.37
CA TYR A 502 16.11 -6.37 12.51
C TYR A 502 15.25 -7.63 12.61
N ARG A 503 13.93 -7.46 12.54
CA ARG A 503 12.97 -8.56 12.59
C ARG A 503 11.93 -8.38 11.49
N ALA A 504 12.13 -9.08 10.40
CA ALA A 504 11.28 -8.96 9.23
C ALA A 504 10.04 -9.83 9.38
N GLN A 505 8.87 -9.28 9.01
CA GLN A 505 7.60 -9.98 9.15
C GLN A 505 6.71 -9.85 7.90
N ALA A 506 5.93 -10.88 7.63
CA ALA A 506 5.01 -10.92 6.50
C ALA A 506 3.67 -11.56 6.88
N TYR A 507 2.56 -10.90 6.57
CA TYR A 507 1.22 -11.37 6.95
C TYR A 507 0.30 -11.48 5.74
N ALA A 508 -0.59 -12.48 5.72
CA ALA A 508 -1.74 -12.41 4.80
C ALA A 508 -2.68 -11.28 5.24
N PHE A 509 -3.00 -11.25 6.55
CA PHE A 509 -3.89 -10.27 7.15
C PHE A 509 -3.25 -9.60 8.37
N PHE A 510 -3.15 -8.28 8.33
CA PHE A 510 -2.95 -7.44 9.51
C PHE A 510 -4.31 -6.85 9.90
N ILE A 511 -4.78 -7.12 11.11
CA ILE A 511 -6.11 -6.67 11.60
C ILE A 511 -5.93 -5.81 12.85
N SER A 512 -6.23 -4.51 12.72
CA SER A 512 -6.29 -3.54 13.82
C SER A 512 -7.51 -2.64 13.65
N VAL A 513 -8.67 -3.18 13.98
CA VAL A 513 -9.96 -2.51 13.75
C VAL A 513 -10.85 -2.54 14.99
N GLY A 514 -11.66 -1.48 15.14
CA GLY A 514 -12.68 -1.37 16.19
C GLY A 514 -14.06 -0.94 15.69
N GLY A 515 -14.14 -0.35 14.49
CA GLY A 515 -15.35 0.30 13.99
C GLY A 515 -16.53 -0.65 13.76
N GLY A 516 -16.27 -1.93 13.52
CA GLY A 516 -17.31 -2.93 13.28
C GLY A 516 -16.79 -4.22 12.66
N THR A 517 -17.70 -5.14 12.34
CA THR A 517 -17.34 -6.49 11.89
C THR A 517 -16.87 -6.48 10.43
N ASN A 518 -15.75 -7.16 10.18
CA ASN A 518 -15.25 -7.47 8.83
C ASN A 518 -15.25 -8.99 8.62
N TYR A 519 -15.32 -9.43 7.36
CA TYR A 519 -15.51 -10.84 7.01
C TYR A 519 -14.37 -11.32 6.11
N ILE A 520 -13.65 -12.35 6.55
CA ILE A 520 -12.55 -12.98 5.81
C ILE A 520 -12.88 -14.46 5.61
N TYR A 521 -13.23 -14.87 4.39
CA TYR A 521 -13.76 -16.21 4.18
C TYR A 521 -13.48 -16.86 2.83
N ASP A 522 -13.58 -18.19 2.76
CA ASP A 522 -13.34 -18.97 1.54
C ASP A 522 -11.97 -18.69 0.87
N ASN A 523 -10.95 -18.22 1.61
CA ASN A 523 -9.63 -17.95 1.07
C ASN A 523 -8.71 -19.18 1.17
N GLU A 524 -7.78 -19.29 0.23
CA GLU A 524 -6.68 -20.26 0.28
C GLU A 524 -5.39 -19.53 0.66
N ILE A 525 -4.76 -19.92 1.77
CA ILE A 525 -3.59 -19.25 2.33
C ILE A 525 -2.46 -20.26 2.52
N VAL A 526 -1.30 -19.96 1.94
CA VAL A 526 -0.06 -20.69 2.18
C VAL A 526 0.92 -19.78 2.91
N VAL A 527 1.41 -20.23 4.06
CA VAL A 527 2.39 -19.53 4.89
C VAL A 527 3.67 -20.37 4.97
N GLU A 528 4.79 -19.81 4.54
CA GLU A 528 6.08 -20.49 4.55
C GLU A 528 7.14 -19.64 5.26
N ASN A 529 7.69 -20.13 6.36
CA ASN A 529 8.96 -19.66 6.87
C ASN A 529 10.10 -20.48 6.25
N LYS A 530 10.92 -19.85 5.40
CA LYS A 530 12.04 -20.53 4.72
C LYS A 530 13.17 -20.89 5.67
N ASP A 531 13.27 -20.19 6.79
CA ASP A 531 14.23 -20.43 7.85
C ASP A 531 13.48 -20.49 9.19
N PRO A 532 12.84 -21.62 9.53
CA PRO A 532 11.99 -21.73 10.71
C PRO A 532 12.76 -21.62 12.05
N GLU A 533 14.08 -21.57 12.02
CA GLU A 533 14.90 -21.24 13.20
C GLU A 533 15.20 -19.74 13.31
N ALA A 534 15.08 -18.98 12.21
CA ALA A 534 15.23 -17.53 12.22
C ALA A 534 14.14 -16.84 13.06
N PRO A 535 14.43 -15.65 13.61
CA PRO A 535 13.46 -14.87 14.37
C PRO A 535 12.44 -14.15 13.47
N ASP A 536 12.63 -14.16 12.14
CA ASP A 536 11.67 -13.64 11.16
C ASP A 536 10.43 -14.51 11.11
N ALA A 537 9.28 -13.88 10.86
CA ALA A 537 8.01 -14.56 11.01
C ALA A 537 7.04 -14.28 9.87
N ALA A 538 6.31 -15.31 9.46
CA ALA A 538 5.17 -15.19 8.58
C ALA A 538 3.92 -15.72 9.29
N PHE A 539 2.79 -15.06 9.11
CA PHE A 539 1.50 -15.49 9.67
C PHE A 539 0.39 -15.33 8.63
N ALA A 540 -0.66 -16.14 8.74
CA ALA A 540 -1.89 -15.87 8.02
C ALA A 540 -2.62 -14.67 8.66
N PHE A 541 -2.73 -14.67 10.00
CA PHE A 541 -3.48 -13.64 10.71
C PHE A 541 -2.65 -13.00 11.83
N PHE A 542 -2.46 -11.69 11.76
CA PHE A 542 -1.84 -10.89 12.81
C PHE A 542 -2.88 -9.91 13.35
N ILE A 543 -3.39 -10.16 14.55
CA ILE A 543 -4.56 -9.48 15.12
C ILE A 543 -4.15 -8.80 16.44
N GLY A 544 -4.15 -7.47 16.45
CA GLY A 544 -3.78 -6.68 17.63
C GLY A 544 -4.14 -5.20 17.44
N GLY A 545 -4.38 -4.49 18.54
CA GLY A 545 -4.97 -3.15 18.52
C GLY A 545 -6.34 -3.19 17.86
N SER A 546 -7.16 -4.17 18.27
CA SER A 546 -8.42 -4.49 17.64
C SER A 546 -9.47 -4.85 18.67
N THR A 547 -10.47 -3.99 18.83
CA THR A 547 -11.64 -4.26 19.70
C THR A 547 -12.72 -5.07 18.99
N ASN A 548 -12.59 -5.28 17.67
CA ASN A 548 -13.43 -6.16 16.87
C ASN A 548 -12.62 -6.83 15.75
N GLY A 549 -11.98 -7.97 16.03
CA GLY A 549 -11.16 -8.68 15.04
C GLY A 549 -11.95 -9.32 13.89
N GLY A 550 -13.29 -9.35 13.98
CA GLY A 550 -14.17 -9.78 12.91
C GLY A 550 -14.39 -11.30 12.82
N GLU A 551 -14.93 -11.73 11.68
CA GLU A 551 -15.28 -13.12 11.41
C GLU A 551 -14.40 -13.71 10.32
N ILE A 552 -13.74 -14.81 10.65
CA ILE A 552 -12.77 -15.53 9.82
C ILE A 552 -13.27 -16.96 9.64
N TYR A 553 -13.75 -17.31 8.45
CA TYR A 553 -14.41 -18.60 8.26
C TYR A 553 -14.24 -19.28 6.92
N ASN A 554 -14.39 -20.60 6.86
CA ASN A 554 -14.22 -21.40 5.63
C ASN A 554 -12.87 -21.19 4.91
N ASN A 555 -11.86 -20.63 5.56
CA ASN A 555 -10.54 -20.47 4.95
C ASN A 555 -9.77 -21.78 5.05
N LYS A 556 -8.95 -22.06 4.02
CA LYS A 556 -8.00 -23.17 4.02
C LYS A 556 -6.59 -22.59 4.18
N VAL A 557 -5.92 -22.92 5.28
CA VAL A 557 -4.59 -22.40 5.59
C VAL A 557 -3.60 -23.52 5.73
N THR A 558 -2.54 -23.51 4.92
CA THR A 558 -1.42 -24.44 5.00
C THR A 558 -0.19 -23.70 5.50
N SER A 559 0.43 -24.17 6.58
CA SER A 559 1.55 -23.44 7.21
C SER A 559 2.63 -24.36 7.76
N ASN A 560 3.90 -23.94 7.61
CA ASN A 560 5.04 -24.55 8.32
C ASN A 560 5.46 -23.82 9.61
N THR A 561 4.71 -22.78 9.98
CA THR A 561 4.93 -21.96 11.17
C THR A 561 3.60 -21.65 11.86
N THR A 562 3.61 -20.81 12.89
CA THR A 562 2.38 -20.38 13.57
C THR A 562 1.43 -19.70 12.59
N VAL A 563 0.15 -20.10 12.61
CA VAL A 563 -0.85 -19.60 11.65
C VAL A 563 -1.33 -18.21 12.04
N ALA A 564 -1.64 -17.98 13.31
CA ALA A 564 -2.20 -16.72 13.76
C ALA A 564 -1.59 -16.25 15.09
N TRP A 565 -1.33 -14.95 15.18
CA TRP A 565 -0.95 -14.28 16.42
C TRP A 565 -2.04 -13.30 16.84
N ILE A 566 -2.70 -13.60 17.96
CA ILE A 566 -3.87 -12.89 18.48
C ILE A 566 -3.48 -12.19 19.79
N SER A 567 -3.74 -10.88 19.88
CA SER A 567 -3.29 -9.99 20.95
C SER A 567 -1.76 -9.95 21.05
N ASN A 568 -1.15 -9.20 20.15
CA ASN A 568 0.28 -9.16 19.96
C ASN A 568 0.87 -7.82 20.45
N ARG A 569 2.13 -7.56 20.12
CA ARG A 569 2.82 -6.31 20.51
C ARG A 569 2.19 -5.02 19.96
N TYR A 570 1.28 -5.11 19.00
CA TYR A 570 0.55 -3.96 18.46
C TYR A 570 -0.60 -3.52 19.35
N GLY A 571 -1.18 -4.42 20.17
CA GLY A 571 -2.32 -4.08 21.03
C GLY A 571 -3.20 -5.29 21.33
N ASP A 572 -4.28 -5.06 22.08
CA ASP A 572 -5.26 -6.08 22.47
C ASP A 572 -5.99 -6.64 21.25
N ALA A 573 -6.60 -7.82 21.42
CA ALA A 573 -7.49 -8.38 20.41
C ALA A 573 -8.80 -8.79 21.09
N LYS A 574 -9.93 -8.38 20.53
CA LYS A 574 -11.26 -8.72 21.04
C LYS A 574 -12.21 -9.18 19.93
N ASN A 575 -13.25 -9.91 20.31
CA ASN A 575 -14.39 -10.24 19.45
C ASN A 575 -13.97 -10.84 18.10
N THR A 576 -13.09 -11.84 18.13
CA THR A 576 -12.56 -12.47 16.92
C THR A 576 -13.09 -13.90 16.81
N LYS A 577 -13.71 -14.23 15.68
CA LYS A 577 -14.35 -15.53 15.48
C LYS A 577 -13.68 -16.30 14.35
N PHE A 578 -13.11 -17.46 14.67
CA PHE A 578 -12.63 -18.45 13.71
C PHE A 578 -13.61 -19.60 13.63
N TYR A 579 -14.22 -19.84 12.47
CA TYR A 579 -15.09 -21.00 12.34
C TYR A 579 -15.08 -21.69 10.98
N ASN A 580 -15.27 -23.00 10.94
CA ASN A 580 -15.24 -23.81 9.72
C ASN A 580 -13.95 -23.67 8.89
N ASN A 581 -12.85 -23.19 9.48
CA ASN A 581 -11.57 -23.11 8.78
C ASN A 581 -10.89 -24.47 8.80
N THR A 582 -10.05 -24.74 7.80
CA THR A 582 -9.17 -25.91 7.75
C THR A 582 -7.72 -25.45 7.88
N PHE A 583 -7.05 -25.86 8.95
CA PHE A 583 -5.64 -25.58 9.23
C PHE A 583 -4.81 -26.83 8.96
N ILE A 584 -3.86 -26.75 8.04
CA ILE A 584 -3.06 -27.88 7.54
C ILE A 584 -1.60 -27.66 7.92
N LYS A 585 -0.99 -28.64 8.58
CA LYS A 585 0.43 -28.63 8.96
C LYS A 585 1.29 -29.03 7.77
N SER A 586 2.23 -28.17 7.38
CA SER A 586 3.24 -28.51 6.38
C SER A 586 4.26 -29.52 6.92
N LYS A 587 4.93 -30.25 6.02
CA LYS A 587 5.88 -31.33 6.41
C LYS A 587 7.12 -30.82 7.16
N ASN A 588 7.56 -29.60 6.90
CA ASN A 588 8.76 -28.97 7.47
C ASN A 588 8.48 -28.11 8.72
N THR A 589 7.30 -28.25 9.34
CA THR A 589 6.97 -27.53 10.57
C THR A 589 7.79 -28.02 11.75
N LEU A 590 8.52 -27.11 12.40
CA LEU A 590 9.23 -27.42 13.65
C LEU A 590 8.24 -27.68 14.81
N PRO A 591 8.59 -28.57 15.78
CA PRO A 591 7.70 -28.90 16.91
C PRO A 591 7.28 -27.72 17.79
N LYS A 592 8.09 -26.65 17.83
CA LYS A 592 7.82 -25.44 18.62
C LYS A 592 6.60 -24.64 18.13
N TYR A 593 6.24 -24.77 16.86
CA TYR A 593 5.14 -24.01 16.30
C TYR A 593 3.80 -24.63 16.66
N LYS A 594 2.83 -23.75 16.88
CA LYS A 594 1.45 -24.03 17.27
C LYS A 594 0.53 -23.34 16.28
N VAL A 595 -0.72 -23.78 16.14
CA VAL A 595 -1.65 -23.14 15.19
C VAL A 595 -1.88 -21.69 15.59
N PHE A 596 -2.17 -21.46 16.88
CA PHE A 596 -2.44 -20.13 17.41
C PHE A 596 -1.39 -19.74 18.44
N LEU A 597 -0.97 -18.48 18.38
CA LEU A 597 -0.21 -17.79 19.41
C LEU A 597 -1.14 -16.78 20.09
N MET A 598 -1.40 -16.97 21.37
CA MET A 598 -2.29 -16.14 22.16
C MET A 598 -1.51 -15.24 23.13
N GLY A 599 -1.75 -13.94 23.03
CA GLY A 599 -1.14 -12.93 23.88
C GLY A 599 0.29 -12.57 23.47
N ASN A 600 0.93 -11.80 24.34
CA ASN A 600 2.34 -11.45 24.28
C ASN A 600 2.87 -11.37 25.72
N TYR A 601 4.15 -11.70 25.95
CA TYR A 601 4.73 -11.94 27.28
C TYR A 601 4.59 -10.75 28.27
N TRP A 602 4.52 -9.52 27.75
CA TRP A 602 4.23 -8.29 28.54
C TRP A 602 2.95 -7.59 28.08
N GLY A 603 2.15 -8.30 27.31
CA GLY A 603 1.22 -7.72 26.37
C GLY A 603 -0.22 -7.62 26.85
N PRO A 604 -1.04 -7.02 26.01
CA PRO A 604 -2.48 -6.93 26.22
C PRO A 604 -3.17 -8.30 26.12
N PRO A 605 -4.37 -8.45 26.71
CA PRO A 605 -5.13 -9.69 26.68
C PRO A 605 -5.91 -9.89 25.37
N ALA A 606 -6.11 -11.15 25.00
CA ALA A 606 -7.05 -11.55 23.96
C ALA A 606 -8.41 -11.92 24.58
N ASN A 607 -9.48 -11.21 24.26
CA ASN A 607 -10.80 -11.43 24.87
C ASN A 607 -11.86 -11.83 23.86
N ASP A 608 -12.81 -12.65 24.27
CA ASP A 608 -13.96 -13.01 23.42
C ASP A 608 -13.49 -13.60 22.08
N ILE A 609 -12.48 -14.45 22.15
CA ILE A 609 -11.97 -15.19 20.99
C ILE A 609 -12.72 -16.50 20.87
N GLU A 610 -13.17 -16.82 19.66
CA GLU A 610 -14.08 -17.93 19.43
C GLU A 610 -13.53 -18.87 18.35
N PHE A 611 -13.43 -20.16 18.66
CA PHE A 611 -13.01 -21.22 17.73
C PHE A 611 -14.10 -22.27 17.58
N TYR A 612 -14.83 -22.27 16.46
CA TYR A 612 -15.97 -23.18 16.25
C TYR A 612 -15.79 -24.05 15.01
N SER A 613 -15.95 -25.37 15.14
CA SER A 613 -16.04 -26.26 13.97
C SER A 613 -14.82 -26.17 13.03
N ASN A 614 -13.64 -25.81 13.54
CA ASN A 614 -12.42 -25.76 12.74
C ASN A 614 -11.78 -27.14 12.64
N LYS A 615 -11.17 -27.44 11.50
CA LYS A 615 -10.46 -28.70 11.23
C LYS A 615 -8.94 -28.49 11.34
N TYR A 616 -8.26 -29.43 11.99
CA TYR A 616 -6.82 -29.42 12.21
C TYR A 616 -6.17 -30.66 11.57
N GLU A 617 -5.54 -30.50 10.41
CA GLU A 617 -4.89 -31.61 9.69
C GLU A 617 -3.39 -31.64 10.00
N GLY A 618 -2.94 -32.67 10.72
CA GLY A 618 -1.54 -32.85 11.12
C GLY A 618 -1.09 -32.01 12.33
N TRP A 619 -1.94 -31.10 12.80
CA TRP A 619 -1.79 -30.41 14.09
C TRP A 619 -2.48 -31.22 15.20
N ALA A 620 -2.14 -30.95 16.46
CA ALA A 620 -3.00 -31.36 17.57
C ALA A 620 -4.28 -30.50 17.55
N ASP A 621 -5.38 -31.05 18.07
CA ASP A 621 -6.66 -30.33 18.09
C ASP A 621 -6.53 -29.04 18.90
N SER A 622 -6.88 -27.90 18.28
CA SER A 622 -6.79 -26.56 18.90
C SER A 622 -5.42 -26.25 19.51
N ASP A 623 -4.32 -26.60 18.81
CA ASP A 623 -2.95 -26.41 19.28
C ASP A 623 -2.63 -24.90 19.47
N ILE A 624 -2.87 -24.40 20.70
CA ILE A 624 -2.72 -22.99 21.08
C ILE A 624 -1.51 -22.85 22.01
N TYR A 625 -0.52 -22.06 21.59
CA TYR A 625 0.50 -21.51 22.50
C TYR A 625 -0.07 -20.30 23.24
N LYS A 626 0.25 -20.20 24.52
CA LYS A 626 -0.22 -19.13 25.41
C LYS A 626 1.01 -18.46 25.99
N HIS A 627 1.07 -17.14 25.90
CA HIS A 627 2.01 -16.38 26.72
C HIS A 627 1.52 -16.28 28.16
N ASP A 628 2.45 -16.14 29.10
CA ASP A 628 2.19 -16.10 30.55
C ASP A 628 1.41 -14.85 31.06
N GLY A 629 0.78 -14.11 30.15
CA GLY A 629 -0.05 -12.94 30.45
C GLY A 629 -1.48 -13.31 30.88
N THR A 630 -2.08 -12.49 31.73
CA THR A 630 -3.38 -12.76 32.35
C THR A 630 -4.53 -12.00 31.68
N GLY A 631 -5.76 -12.46 31.91
CA GLY A 631 -6.98 -11.81 31.45
C GLY A 631 -7.41 -12.18 30.03
N SER A 632 -6.71 -13.08 29.33
CA SER A 632 -7.20 -13.58 28.04
C SER A 632 -8.30 -14.62 28.24
N ASN A 633 -9.30 -14.61 27.37
CA ASN A 633 -10.39 -15.58 27.38
C ASN A 633 -10.78 -16.01 25.96
N TRP A 634 -11.17 -17.27 25.82
CA TRP A 634 -11.63 -17.82 24.55
C TRP A 634 -12.57 -19.01 24.74
N SER A 635 -13.32 -19.32 23.69
CA SER A 635 -14.23 -20.45 23.63
C SER A 635 -13.84 -21.40 22.49
N VAL A 636 -13.98 -22.69 22.72
CA VAL A 636 -13.87 -23.72 21.69
C VAL A 636 -15.17 -24.49 21.65
N GLY A 637 -15.70 -24.76 20.47
CA GLY A 637 -16.93 -25.55 20.36
C GLY A 637 -17.34 -25.89 18.93
N TRP A 638 -18.63 -26.14 18.77
CA TRP A 638 -19.18 -26.79 17.60
C TRP A 638 -20.49 -26.14 17.13
N THR A 639 -20.90 -26.48 15.91
CA THR A 639 -22.17 -26.04 15.33
C THR A 639 -23.23 -27.10 15.57
N LEU A 640 -24.31 -26.71 16.26
CA LEU A 640 -25.53 -27.48 16.37
C LEU A 640 -26.51 -27.02 15.28
N THR A 641 -26.86 -27.92 14.37
CA THR A 641 -27.88 -27.70 13.34
C THR A 641 -29.18 -28.38 13.79
N VAL A 642 -30.22 -27.60 14.08
CA VAL A 642 -31.56 -28.10 14.42
C VAL A 642 -32.43 -28.03 13.18
N LYS A 643 -32.90 -29.18 12.68
CA LYS A 643 -33.82 -29.28 11.54
C LYS A 643 -35.21 -29.68 12.03
N ILE A 644 -36.20 -28.87 11.72
CA ILE A 644 -37.59 -29.06 12.14
C ILE A 644 -38.45 -29.37 10.92
N SER A 645 -39.20 -30.46 11.01
CA SER A 645 -40.17 -30.86 10.00
C SER A 645 -41.52 -31.17 10.61
N ASP A 646 -42.60 -30.94 9.88
CA ASP A 646 -43.95 -31.35 10.26
C ASP A 646 -44.15 -32.86 10.16
N LYS A 647 -45.37 -33.33 10.42
CA LYS A 647 -45.74 -34.75 10.34
C LYS A 647 -45.54 -35.35 8.95
N ASP A 648 -45.62 -34.54 7.90
CA ASP A 648 -45.46 -34.94 6.50
C ASP A 648 -43.99 -34.84 6.04
N GLY A 649 -43.08 -34.41 6.92
CA GLY A 649 -41.66 -34.26 6.63
C GLY A 649 -41.31 -32.95 5.93
N LYS A 650 -42.25 -31.99 5.81
CA LYS A 650 -41.98 -30.66 5.24
C LYS A 650 -41.30 -29.77 6.28
N PRO A 651 -40.36 -28.91 5.87
CA PRO A 651 -39.68 -28.00 6.79
C PRO A 651 -40.66 -27.03 7.45
N VAL A 652 -40.47 -26.79 8.76
CA VAL A 652 -41.28 -25.82 9.51
C VAL A 652 -40.51 -24.52 9.66
N GLU A 653 -40.89 -23.51 8.87
CA GLU A 653 -40.36 -22.16 8.99
C GLU A 653 -40.85 -21.48 10.28
N ASN A 654 -40.03 -20.57 10.84
CA ASN A 654 -40.38 -19.72 11.98
C ASN A 654 -40.71 -20.49 13.28
N ALA A 655 -40.35 -21.77 13.39
CA ALA A 655 -40.50 -22.54 14.61
C ALA A 655 -39.54 -22.02 15.68
N GLU A 656 -40.07 -21.66 16.86
CA GLU A 656 -39.24 -21.25 17.98
C GLU A 656 -38.41 -22.43 18.50
N VAL A 657 -37.11 -22.20 18.61
CA VAL A 657 -36.13 -23.12 19.19
C VAL A 657 -35.45 -22.42 20.35
N VAL A 658 -35.49 -23.05 21.52
CA VAL A 658 -34.77 -22.61 22.71
C VAL A 658 -33.72 -23.64 23.05
N ILE A 659 -32.46 -23.24 23.06
CA ILE A 659 -31.33 -24.07 23.45
C ILE A 659 -30.86 -23.57 24.81
N THR A 660 -30.93 -24.40 25.84
CA THR A 660 -30.40 -24.08 27.18
C THR A 660 -29.11 -24.81 27.46
N ASP A 661 -28.24 -24.18 28.25
CA ASP A 661 -27.01 -24.80 28.75
C ASP A 661 -27.28 -25.80 29.90
N LYS A 662 -26.20 -26.37 30.44
CA LYS A 662 -26.25 -27.33 31.54
C LYS A 662 -26.90 -26.80 32.83
N ASP A 663 -26.92 -25.48 33.01
CA ASP A 663 -27.47 -24.81 34.19
C ASP A 663 -28.91 -24.33 33.93
N GLY A 664 -29.45 -24.60 32.74
CA GLY A 664 -30.80 -24.25 32.33
C GLY A 664 -30.95 -22.81 31.81
N ALA A 665 -29.85 -22.07 31.65
CA ALA A 665 -29.87 -20.73 31.08
C ALA A 665 -30.00 -20.79 29.55
N ASP A 666 -30.76 -19.86 28.97
CA ASP A 666 -30.91 -19.75 27.52
C ASP A 666 -29.55 -19.42 26.87
N ALA A 667 -28.99 -20.37 26.12
CA ALA A 667 -27.79 -20.18 25.31
C ALA A 667 -28.12 -19.57 23.94
N VAL A 668 -29.23 -20.02 23.34
CA VAL A 668 -29.79 -19.48 22.10
C VAL A 668 -31.32 -19.56 22.17
N LYS A 669 -31.99 -18.50 21.72
CA LYS A 669 -33.43 -18.48 21.52
C LYS A 669 -33.72 -17.78 20.19
N ASP A 670 -34.08 -18.57 19.19
CA ASP A 670 -34.25 -18.07 17.82
C ASP A 670 -35.27 -18.93 17.05
N LYS A 671 -35.51 -18.60 15.79
CA LYS A 671 -36.46 -19.27 14.91
C LYS A 671 -35.76 -19.98 13.75
N THR A 672 -36.38 -21.02 13.25
CA THR A 672 -35.94 -21.67 12.00
C THR A 672 -36.18 -20.79 10.78
N ASP A 673 -35.30 -20.93 9.79
CA ASP A 673 -35.45 -20.33 8.46
C ASP A 673 -36.51 -21.06 7.60
N ALA A 674 -36.68 -20.62 6.35
CA ALA A 674 -37.60 -21.23 5.38
C ALA A 674 -37.30 -22.71 5.05
N ALA A 675 -36.08 -23.18 5.32
CA ALA A 675 -35.70 -24.57 5.19
C ALA A 675 -35.93 -25.37 6.49
N GLY A 676 -36.57 -24.76 7.50
CA GLY A 676 -36.81 -25.38 8.80
C GLY A 676 -35.53 -25.58 9.61
N VAL A 677 -34.50 -24.76 9.38
CA VAL A 677 -33.18 -24.94 10.00
C VAL A 677 -32.85 -23.79 10.95
N LEU A 678 -32.32 -24.13 12.12
CA LEU A 678 -31.57 -23.22 12.99
C LEU A 678 -30.13 -23.73 13.12
N LYS A 679 -29.15 -22.83 13.04
CA LYS A 679 -27.74 -23.14 13.33
C LYS A 679 -27.25 -22.32 14.51
N ALA A 680 -26.72 -22.99 15.53
CA ALA A 680 -26.17 -22.36 16.72
C ALA A 680 -24.70 -22.78 16.92
N ARG A 681 -23.81 -21.81 17.11
CA ARG A 681 -22.41 -22.04 17.53
C ARG A 681 -22.37 -22.05 19.05
N LEU A 682 -21.99 -23.18 19.64
CA LEU A 682 -22.11 -23.41 21.08
C LEU A 682 -20.79 -23.95 21.64
N PRO A 683 -20.27 -23.39 22.75
CA PRO A 683 -18.99 -23.79 23.32
C PRO A 683 -19.04 -25.23 23.86
N GLU A 684 -18.07 -26.05 23.48
CA GLU A 684 -17.76 -27.28 24.22
C GLU A 684 -17.13 -26.91 25.58
N TYR A 685 -16.24 -25.92 25.57
CA TYR A 685 -15.63 -25.36 26.76
C TYR A 685 -15.21 -23.90 26.57
N LYS A 686 -15.03 -23.22 27.69
CA LYS A 686 -14.48 -21.86 27.79
C LYS A 686 -13.18 -21.89 28.59
N ILE A 687 -12.24 -21.04 28.21
CA ILE A 687 -11.00 -20.82 28.94
C ILE A 687 -10.94 -19.37 29.42
N LEU A 688 -10.55 -19.18 30.66
CA LEU A 688 -10.14 -17.90 31.23
C LEU A 688 -8.72 -18.05 31.80
N LEU A 689 -7.81 -17.17 31.40
CA LEU A 689 -6.48 -17.05 32.01
C LEU A 689 -6.55 -16.08 33.19
N THR A 690 -6.40 -16.60 34.41
CA THR A 690 -6.35 -15.82 35.65
C THR A 690 -4.91 -15.76 36.19
N GLY A 691 -4.68 -15.08 37.32
CA GLY A 691 -3.38 -15.03 37.99
C GLY A 691 -2.65 -13.70 37.83
N ASP A 692 -1.31 -13.73 37.93
CA ASP A 692 -0.43 -12.57 37.71
C ASP A 692 0.44 -12.73 36.45
N LYS A 693 1.12 -11.65 36.04
CA LYS A 693 1.91 -11.59 34.80
C LYS A 693 3.06 -12.59 34.71
N ASN A 694 3.41 -13.25 35.81
CA ASN A 694 4.48 -14.24 35.87
C ASN A 694 3.94 -15.68 36.01
N LYS A 695 2.64 -15.83 36.31
CA LYS A 695 1.96 -17.11 36.54
C LYS A 695 0.49 -17.03 36.11
N ALA A 696 0.25 -17.24 34.83
CA ALA A 696 -1.10 -17.43 34.32
C ALA A 696 -1.64 -18.81 34.74
N GLU A 697 -2.81 -18.82 35.36
CA GLU A 697 -3.56 -20.04 35.69
C GLU A 697 -4.71 -20.22 34.70
N GLU A 698 -4.84 -21.42 34.15
CA GLU A 698 -5.90 -21.74 33.20
C GLU A 698 -7.14 -22.28 33.93
N GLN A 699 -8.25 -21.54 33.82
CA GLN A 699 -9.56 -22.01 34.27
C GLN A 699 -10.36 -22.50 33.08
N LYS A 700 -10.56 -23.82 33.00
CA LYS A 700 -11.36 -24.47 31.95
C LYS A 700 -12.76 -24.81 32.46
N THR A 701 -13.78 -24.18 31.87
CA THR A 701 -15.19 -24.46 32.15
C THR A 701 -15.78 -25.32 31.05
N LYS A 702 -16.27 -26.51 31.40
CA LYS A 702 -16.97 -27.40 30.46
C LYS A 702 -18.40 -26.91 30.21
N CYS A 703 -18.78 -26.77 28.94
CA CYS A 703 -20.07 -26.25 28.47
C CYS A 703 -20.83 -27.22 27.56
N SER A 704 -20.24 -28.35 27.17
CA SER A 704 -20.69 -29.25 26.10
C SER A 704 -22.13 -29.78 26.17
N SER A 705 -22.85 -29.68 27.30
CA SER A 705 -24.19 -30.26 27.46
C SER A 705 -25.29 -29.20 27.27
N TYR A 706 -26.22 -29.47 26.35
CA TYR A 706 -27.31 -28.57 25.98
C TYR A 706 -28.66 -29.28 25.90
N ASN A 707 -29.75 -28.55 26.13
CA ASN A 707 -31.11 -29.02 25.87
C ASN A 707 -31.77 -28.17 24.78
N VAL A 708 -32.23 -28.83 23.71
CA VAL A 708 -32.96 -28.19 22.60
C VAL A 708 -34.45 -28.39 22.81
N ARG A 709 -35.19 -27.29 22.96
CA ARG A 709 -36.63 -27.26 23.12
C ARG A 709 -37.31 -26.67 21.90
N VAL A 710 -38.27 -27.41 21.36
CA VAL A 710 -39.14 -26.97 20.26
C VAL A 710 -40.58 -27.35 20.61
N GLY A 711 -41.41 -26.37 20.95
CA GLY A 711 -42.74 -26.64 21.51
C GLY A 711 -42.65 -27.49 22.78
N LYS A 712 -43.26 -28.68 22.75
CA LYS A 712 -43.21 -29.66 23.87
C LYS A 712 -42.04 -30.65 23.78
N ASN A 713 -41.31 -30.68 22.66
CA ASN A 713 -40.20 -31.60 22.47
C ASN A 713 -38.93 -31.03 23.11
N ILE A 714 -38.29 -31.79 24.01
CA ILE A 714 -36.99 -31.48 24.58
C ILE A 714 -36.02 -32.60 24.22
N LYS A 715 -34.84 -32.24 23.72
CA LYS A 715 -33.76 -33.17 23.37
C LYS A 715 -32.45 -32.69 23.97
N SER A 716 -31.82 -33.53 24.79
CA SER A 716 -30.47 -33.27 25.28
C SER A 716 -29.43 -33.65 24.23
N VAL A 717 -28.39 -32.84 24.11
CA VAL A 717 -27.26 -33.06 23.18
C VAL A 717 -25.96 -32.72 23.90
N VAL A 718 -24.94 -33.54 23.66
CA VAL A 718 -23.56 -33.25 24.07
C VAL A 718 -22.78 -32.86 22.82
N LEU A 719 -22.26 -31.64 22.77
CA LEU A 719 -21.49 -31.11 21.65
C LEU A 719 -19.99 -31.32 21.88
N ASP A 720 -19.46 -32.36 21.25
CA ASP A 720 -18.03 -32.69 21.09
C ASP A 720 -17.59 -32.70 19.61
N LYS A 721 -18.54 -32.37 18.71
CA LYS A 721 -18.39 -32.21 17.26
C LYS A 721 -19.62 -31.47 16.73
N ASP A 722 -19.61 -31.16 15.44
CA ASP A 722 -20.83 -30.68 14.76
C ASP A 722 -21.93 -31.74 14.80
N ILE A 723 -23.12 -31.34 15.23
CA ILE A 723 -24.27 -32.23 15.37
C ILE A 723 -25.46 -31.69 14.57
N GLU A 724 -26.10 -32.57 13.81
CA GLU A 724 -27.40 -32.32 13.21
C GLU A 724 -28.48 -33.03 14.01
N LEU A 725 -29.39 -32.27 14.61
CA LEU A 725 -30.53 -32.76 15.37
C LEU A 725 -31.82 -32.57 14.56
N LYS A 726 -32.52 -33.67 14.29
CA LYS A 726 -33.81 -33.65 13.58
C LYS A 726 -34.97 -33.77 14.58
N ILE A 727 -35.92 -32.84 14.52
CA ILE A 727 -37.10 -32.80 15.39
C ILE A 727 -38.35 -32.76 14.50
N LYS A 728 -39.26 -33.71 14.73
CA LYS A 728 -40.54 -33.79 14.02
C LYS A 728 -41.65 -33.24 14.92
N GLN A 729 -42.46 -32.30 14.41
CA GLN A 729 -43.60 -31.70 15.10
C GLN A 729 -44.92 -32.37 14.73
#